data_AF-A0A1C5ISF1-F1
#
_entry.id   AF-A0A1C5ISF1-F1
#
_cell.length_a   1.000
_cell.length_b   1.000
_cell.length_c   1.000
_cell.angle_alpha   90.00
_cell.angle_beta   90.00
_cell.angle_gamma   90.00
#
_symmetry.space_group_name_H-M   'P 1'
#
loop_
_entity.id
_entity.type
_entity.pdbx_description
1 polymer ?
#
loop_
_entity_poly.entity_id
_entity_poly.type
_entity_poly.pdbx_seq_one_letter_code
_entity_poly.pdbx_strand_id
1 'polypeptide(L)'
;MTGVPRIGRLLLAVGVAALTVLAGPAPAQAHAYLASSAPADGAVLDRAPETLTLAFTEHVELAAARVGLVDGDGRHWAVTGLALRDTDGAPLAEDADSEEPVTLVAGLPALPPNTYHVSWRTLSSDDLHTTRGTLVFGVGRQVTAAGVAGPVGPGPRETAARAVGLLGLSVLLGGAALAALHAAGTRRADPAALAPRRRLLIVAGYAGIVALLAAPLLLAVQLAGTGDRWRLLATQLTSGRWLLREAGTAALVVVALLAARRIAHGPSPVVPPDVLPPAGVDRASGAPMTGRPARRVPVTVVVGALGAVAAAAGTALLGHPMGGPWRTALVGGVHVLAAGGWAGSVLAAALALVPLLRHAPDRAPQVRALLRAFATLAVACLALLVVTGLLLTGPQVASVDALVGSPYGLLLVAKVAVAVGAGLLGARTARRLRRTDLPRRGLRVEAALLAVALGLAGALAAAGPGRGPAFPPTAVAGAEPQVTGQMSDLVDTVALRPNRPGRNIVSVGVDDTRRPAPGPVTGVSLLLTGPNGERAVHPVTRTGDGWVVTVDDIHSPGRWRVGVTVLRDGLPPVTDTHPWTVPAGASTAAPVRVSAAPLRPVLDRAALLLAVVATGLALGAGGRRWRARRAGRPAPGGRHPTR
;
A
#
# COMPACT_ATOMS: atom_id res chain seq x y z
N MET A 1 -18.26 -29.17 -24.63
CA MET A 1 -17.07 -28.69 -23.88
C MET A 1 -17.09 -27.17 -24.02
N THR A 2 -17.25 -26.33 -23.00
CA THR A 2 -16.20 -25.79 -22.10
C THR A 2 -16.90 -25.15 -20.88
N GLY A 3 -17.11 -25.95 -19.83
CA GLY A 3 -17.66 -25.47 -18.57
C GLY A 3 -16.62 -25.62 -17.49
N VAL A 4 -15.53 -24.85 -17.55
CA VAL A 4 -14.63 -24.74 -16.39
C VAL A 4 -15.51 -24.28 -15.23
N PRO A 5 -15.60 -25.04 -14.11
CA PRO A 5 -16.46 -24.68 -13.01
C PRO A 5 -16.07 -23.28 -12.52
N ARG A 6 -17.02 -22.47 -12.02
CA ARG A 6 -16.79 -21.10 -11.50
C ARG A 6 -15.59 -21.01 -10.52
N ILE A 7 -15.23 -22.13 -9.90
CA ILE A 7 -14.07 -22.34 -9.03
C ILE A 7 -12.73 -22.30 -9.80
N GLY A 8 -12.65 -22.82 -11.03
CA GLY A 8 -11.44 -22.79 -11.85
C GLY A 8 -11.04 -21.38 -12.29
N ARG A 9 -12.01 -20.47 -12.50
CA ARG A 9 -11.72 -19.04 -12.77
C ARG A 9 -11.26 -18.30 -11.51
N LEU A 10 -11.79 -18.67 -10.34
CA LEU A 10 -11.34 -18.16 -9.04
C LEU A 10 -9.90 -18.64 -8.74
N LEU A 11 -9.59 -19.89 -9.08
CA LEU A 11 -8.26 -20.48 -8.94
C LEU A 11 -7.23 -19.90 -9.89
N LEU A 12 -7.65 -19.56 -11.12
CA LEU A 12 -6.82 -18.79 -12.05
C LEU A 12 -6.52 -17.40 -11.48
N ALA A 13 -7.49 -16.73 -10.84
CA ALA A 13 -7.27 -15.44 -10.19
C ALA A 13 -6.30 -15.54 -8.99
N VAL A 14 -6.38 -16.62 -8.19
CA VAL A 14 -5.39 -16.91 -7.13
C VAL A 14 -4.02 -17.25 -7.73
N GLY A 15 -3.96 -17.97 -8.85
CA GLY A 15 -2.72 -18.28 -9.57
C GLY A 15 -2.06 -17.05 -10.20
N VAL A 16 -2.85 -16.12 -10.75
CA VAL A 16 -2.36 -14.82 -11.25
C VAL A 16 -1.84 -13.96 -10.09
N ALA A 17 -2.53 -13.96 -8.94
CA ALA A 17 -2.06 -13.32 -7.71
C ALA A 17 -0.77 -13.98 -7.13
N ALA A 18 -0.53 -15.26 -7.42
CA ALA A 18 0.73 -15.94 -7.08
C ALA A 18 1.87 -15.58 -8.05
N LEU A 19 1.59 -15.40 -9.35
CA LEU A 19 2.56 -14.92 -10.34
C LEU A 19 3.01 -13.47 -10.07
N THR A 20 2.16 -12.65 -9.45
CA THR A 20 2.52 -11.31 -8.97
C THR A 20 3.45 -11.30 -7.76
N VAL A 21 3.98 -12.45 -7.32
CA VAL A 21 5.05 -12.57 -6.30
C VAL A 21 6.46 -12.63 -6.94
N LEU A 22 6.59 -12.94 -8.25
CA LEU A 22 7.89 -13.28 -8.87
C LEU A 22 8.73 -12.16 -9.53
N ALA A 23 8.20 -10.98 -9.81
CA ALA A 23 9.00 -9.80 -10.15
C ALA A 23 9.46 -9.11 -8.85
N GLY A 24 10.76 -8.87 -8.79
CA GLY A 24 11.50 -8.53 -7.58
C GLY A 24 10.99 -7.31 -6.81
N PRO A 25 11.56 -7.09 -5.61
CA PRO A 25 11.21 -5.96 -4.78
C PRO A 25 11.73 -4.67 -5.42
N ALA A 26 10.83 -3.76 -5.80
CA ALA A 26 11.18 -2.34 -5.82
C ALA A 26 10.70 -1.71 -4.50
N PRO A 27 11.43 -0.71 -3.95
CA PRO A 27 10.91 0.11 -2.87
C PRO A 27 9.70 0.91 -3.40
N ALA A 28 8.54 0.75 -2.77
CA ALA A 28 7.40 1.66 -2.94
C ALA A 28 7.41 2.63 -1.77
N GLN A 29 7.98 3.81 -1.97
CA GLN A 29 7.83 4.89 -1.02
C GLN A 29 6.71 5.79 -1.53
N ALA A 30 5.94 6.38 -0.64
CA ALA A 30 4.87 7.34 -1.00
C ALA A 30 4.81 8.48 0.03
N HIS A 31 5.65 8.39 1.06
CA HIS A 31 5.57 9.19 2.27
C HIS A 31 6.89 9.93 2.40
N ALA A 32 6.83 11.26 2.43
CA ALA A 32 8.00 12.11 2.61
C ALA A 32 8.47 12.09 4.08
N TYR A 33 9.42 11.20 4.39
CA TYR A 33 10.11 11.19 5.68
C TYR A 33 11.34 12.07 5.64
N LEU A 34 11.63 12.76 6.75
CA LEU A 34 12.90 13.49 6.88
C LEU A 34 14.04 12.47 6.96
N ALA A 35 14.88 12.42 5.93
CA ALA A 35 16.06 11.58 5.85
C ALA A 35 17.24 12.18 6.64
N SER A 36 17.47 13.49 6.48
CA SER A 36 18.54 14.22 7.17
C SER A 36 18.27 15.71 7.26
N SER A 37 18.99 16.41 8.13
CA SER A 37 18.96 17.87 8.23
C SER A 37 20.35 18.47 8.38
N ALA A 38 20.53 19.70 7.91
CA ALA A 38 21.67 20.55 8.26
C ALA A 38 21.16 21.94 8.67
N PRO A 39 21.38 22.39 9.92
CA PRO A 39 22.07 21.70 11.01
C PRO A 39 21.43 20.36 11.39
N ALA A 40 22.26 19.41 11.83
CA ALA A 40 21.78 18.13 12.33
C ALA A 40 21.07 18.32 13.68
N ASP A 41 20.17 17.39 14.02
CA ASP A 41 19.55 17.40 15.34
C ASP A 41 20.60 17.16 16.44
N GLY A 42 20.58 18.01 17.46
CA GLY A 42 21.60 18.08 18.50
C GLY A 42 22.92 18.75 18.08
N ALA A 43 23.01 19.34 16.88
CA ALA A 43 24.24 20.00 16.44
C ALA A 43 24.55 21.24 17.29
N VAL A 44 25.83 21.44 17.60
CA VAL A 44 26.36 22.66 18.24
C VAL A 44 27.24 23.36 17.22
N LEU A 45 26.91 24.62 16.93
CA LEU A 45 27.55 25.42 15.89
C LEU A 45 28.29 26.60 16.53
N ASP A 46 29.48 26.91 16.02
CA ASP A 46 30.25 28.07 16.47
C ASP A 46 29.67 29.40 15.96
N ARG A 47 29.00 29.35 14.79
CA ARG A 47 28.34 30.49 14.16
C ARG A 47 26.94 30.12 13.70
N ALA A 48 26.06 31.11 13.65
CA ALA A 48 24.72 30.95 13.15
C ALA A 48 24.72 30.52 11.67
N PRO A 49 23.94 29.50 11.29
CA PRO A 49 23.81 29.08 9.91
C PRO A 49 22.91 30.06 9.14
N GLU A 50 23.23 30.30 7.87
CA GLU A 50 22.40 31.13 6.98
C GLU A 50 21.16 30.38 6.49
N THR A 51 21.22 29.05 6.47
CA THR A 51 20.14 28.19 5.99
C THR A 51 19.95 26.96 6.87
N LEU A 52 18.72 26.49 6.92
CA LEU A 52 18.33 25.18 7.41
C LEU A 52 17.90 24.34 6.21
N THR A 53 18.46 23.15 6.07
CA THR A 53 18.12 22.19 5.03
C THR A 53 17.49 20.94 5.64
N LEU A 54 16.44 20.45 4.99
CA LEU A 54 15.68 19.26 5.38
C LEU A 54 15.55 18.35 4.15
N ALA A 55 16.31 17.26 4.10
CA ALA A 55 16.25 16.29 3.01
C ALA A 55 15.14 15.27 3.27
N PHE A 56 14.24 15.10 2.32
CA PHE A 56 13.11 14.18 2.39
C PHE A 56 13.33 12.98 1.48
N THR A 57 12.77 11.83 1.88
CA THR A 57 12.85 10.61 1.08
C THR A 57 12.05 10.69 -0.21
N GLU A 58 11.06 11.58 -0.28
CA GLU A 58 10.16 11.78 -1.42
C GLU A 58 9.92 13.28 -1.62
N HIS A 59 9.27 13.63 -2.71
CA HIS A 59 8.86 14.99 -3.01
C HIS A 59 7.84 15.54 -1.99
N VAL A 60 7.89 16.85 -1.75
CA VAL A 60 6.98 17.55 -0.84
C VAL A 60 6.37 18.78 -1.49
N GLU A 61 5.11 19.05 -1.19
CA GLU A 61 4.40 20.24 -1.66
C GLU A 61 4.89 21.50 -0.92
N LEU A 62 5.65 22.36 -1.62
CA LEU A 62 6.21 23.58 -1.04
C LEU A 62 5.13 24.51 -0.46
N ALA A 63 3.98 24.64 -1.15
CA ALA A 63 2.85 25.46 -0.70
C ALA A 63 2.17 24.96 0.59
N ALA A 64 2.45 23.72 0.99
CA ALA A 64 2.00 23.11 2.23
C ALA A 64 3.11 23.02 3.29
N ALA A 65 4.38 23.27 2.92
CA ALA A 65 5.52 23.24 3.82
C ALA A 65 5.47 24.40 4.83
N ARG A 66 5.78 24.09 6.08
CA ARG A 66 5.88 25.05 7.18
C ARG A 66 7.13 24.74 8.00
N VAL A 67 7.90 25.77 8.32
CA VAL A 67 9.05 25.70 9.22
C VAL A 67 8.87 26.80 10.27
N GLY A 68 8.87 26.41 11.54
CA GLY A 68 8.83 27.31 12.68
C GLY A 68 10.12 27.20 13.47
N LEU A 69 10.69 28.35 13.84
CA LEU A 69 11.91 28.44 14.63
C LEU A 69 11.62 29.19 15.93
N VAL A 70 11.97 28.59 17.06
CA VAL A 70 11.81 29.15 18.41
C VAL A 70 13.12 29.01 19.15
N ASP A 71 13.58 30.04 19.84
CA ASP A 71 14.78 29.94 20.67
C ASP A 71 14.49 29.39 22.09
N GLY A 72 15.55 29.17 22.87
CA GLY A 72 15.47 28.66 24.24
C GLY A 72 14.73 29.58 25.22
N ASP A 73 14.57 30.85 24.85
CA ASP A 73 13.84 31.86 25.64
C ASP A 73 12.36 31.95 25.23
N GLY A 74 11.92 31.14 24.26
CA GLY A 74 10.55 31.11 23.76
C GLY A 74 10.24 32.17 22.71
N ARG A 75 11.24 32.90 22.19
CA ARG A 75 11.04 33.88 21.13
C ARG A 75 10.97 33.19 19.77
N HIS A 76 9.95 33.57 19.00
CA HIS A 76 9.74 33.07 17.65
C HIS A 76 10.57 33.86 16.63
N TRP A 77 11.18 33.12 15.70
CA TRP A 77 11.98 33.66 14.61
C TRP A 77 11.33 33.28 13.28
N ALA A 78 11.11 34.27 12.41
CA ALA A 78 10.56 34.04 11.08
C ALA A 78 11.68 33.58 10.13
N VAL A 79 11.43 32.50 9.39
CA VAL A 79 12.27 32.09 8.26
C VAL A 79 12.12 33.10 7.11
N THR A 80 13.20 33.36 6.37
CA THR A 80 13.22 34.38 5.32
C THR A 80 12.62 33.89 3.99
N GLY A 81 12.56 32.58 3.78
CA GLY A 81 11.95 31.95 2.61
C GLY A 81 12.05 30.42 2.65
N LEU A 82 11.30 29.75 1.79
CA LEU A 82 11.35 28.31 1.57
C LEU A 82 11.55 28.03 0.08
N ALA A 83 12.40 27.06 -0.25
CA ALA A 83 12.64 26.61 -1.62
C ALA A 83 12.91 25.10 -1.68
N LEU A 84 12.64 24.47 -2.81
CA LEU A 84 12.98 23.06 -3.07
C LEU A 84 14.24 22.94 -3.94
N ARG A 85 15.04 21.94 -3.62
CA ARG A 85 16.23 21.52 -4.37
C ARG A 85 16.15 20.03 -4.66
N ASP A 86 16.66 19.60 -5.81
CA ASP A 86 16.84 18.18 -6.11
C ASP A 86 18.02 17.58 -5.32
N THR A 87 18.33 16.31 -5.57
CA THR A 87 19.47 15.62 -4.94
C THR A 87 20.83 16.19 -5.33
N ASP A 88 20.93 16.85 -6.47
CA ASP A 88 22.17 17.46 -6.99
C ASP A 88 22.30 18.94 -6.56
N GLY A 89 21.30 19.48 -5.86
CA GLY A 89 21.26 20.85 -5.34
C GLY A 89 20.73 21.89 -6.33
N ALA A 90 20.25 21.49 -7.50
CA ALA A 90 19.66 22.40 -8.47
C ALA A 90 18.28 22.88 -7.99
N PRO A 91 17.89 24.14 -8.28
CA PRO A 91 16.58 24.67 -7.93
C PRO A 91 15.48 23.93 -8.70
N LEU A 92 14.51 23.40 -7.96
CA LEU A 92 13.29 22.84 -8.52
C LEU A 92 12.23 23.93 -8.64
N ALA A 93 11.47 23.92 -9.73
CA ALA A 93 10.27 24.72 -9.83
C ALA A 93 9.29 24.31 -8.72
N GLU A 94 8.51 25.27 -8.19
CA GLU A 94 7.52 24.99 -7.12
C GLU A 94 6.46 23.96 -7.54
N ASP A 95 6.33 23.72 -8.85
CA ASP A 95 5.35 22.87 -9.51
C ASP A 95 5.98 21.63 -10.17
N ALA A 96 7.26 21.36 -9.92
CA ALA A 96 7.94 20.20 -10.46
C ALA A 96 7.39 18.93 -9.81
N ASP A 97 6.45 18.25 -10.47
CA ASP A 97 5.94 16.94 -10.06
C ASP A 97 6.98 15.85 -10.37
N SER A 98 8.04 15.79 -9.56
CA SER A 98 8.97 14.67 -9.56
C SER A 98 8.62 13.74 -8.41
N GLU A 99 8.48 12.44 -8.65
CA GLU A 99 8.37 11.43 -7.57
C GLU A 99 9.73 11.16 -6.91
N GLU A 100 10.66 12.13 -6.97
CA GLU A 100 12.05 11.99 -6.55
C GLU A 100 12.28 12.63 -5.17
N PRO A 101 13.29 12.15 -4.41
CA PRO A 101 13.70 12.79 -3.16
C PRO A 101 14.06 14.26 -3.36
N VAL A 102 13.68 15.13 -2.41
CA VAL A 102 13.96 16.57 -2.46
C VAL A 102 14.53 17.10 -1.16
N THR A 103 15.23 18.23 -1.24
CA THR A 103 15.69 19.00 -0.08
C THR A 103 14.92 20.31 0.03
N LEU A 104 14.23 20.50 1.16
CA LEU A 104 13.63 21.77 1.53
C LEU A 104 14.69 22.67 2.17
N VAL A 105 14.89 23.86 1.61
CA VAL A 105 15.83 24.87 2.10
C VAL A 105 15.05 26.03 2.69
N ALA A 106 15.26 26.29 3.98
CA ALA A 106 14.73 27.43 4.70
C ALA A 106 15.83 28.46 4.95
N GLY A 107 15.63 29.69 4.50
CA GLY A 107 16.52 30.79 4.84
C GLY A 107 16.33 31.22 6.29
N LEU A 108 17.43 31.45 7.00
CA LEU A 108 17.43 31.85 8.41
C LEU A 108 17.86 33.32 8.55
N PRO A 109 17.24 34.08 9.48
CA PRO A 109 17.76 35.40 9.84
C PRO A 109 19.08 35.27 10.62
N ALA A 110 19.75 36.39 10.88
CA ALA A 110 20.93 36.39 11.75
C ALA A 110 20.54 35.97 13.18
N LEU A 111 20.94 34.74 13.57
CA LEU A 111 20.60 34.16 14.86
C LEU A 111 21.69 34.49 15.90
N PRO A 112 21.34 35.06 17.07
CA PRO A 112 22.30 35.20 18.17
C PRO A 112 22.69 33.84 18.79
N PRO A 113 23.72 33.78 19.64
CA PRO A 113 24.04 32.57 20.38
C PRO A 113 22.91 32.13 21.31
N ASN A 114 22.23 31.02 20.98
CA ASN A 114 21.14 30.43 21.76
C ASN A 114 20.93 28.96 21.37
N THR A 115 20.01 28.29 22.06
CA THR A 115 19.41 27.03 21.60
C THR A 115 18.23 27.34 20.69
N TYR A 116 18.06 26.58 19.62
CA TYR A 116 17.00 26.76 18.65
C TYR A 116 16.24 25.46 18.44
N HIS A 117 14.93 25.53 18.67
CA HIS A 117 13.96 24.50 18.38
C HIS A 117 13.32 24.77 17.02
N VAL A 118 13.52 23.83 16.10
CA VAL A 118 12.89 23.82 14.79
C VAL A 118 11.70 22.87 14.84
N SER A 119 10.54 23.36 14.42
CA SER A 119 9.39 22.53 14.08
C SER A 119 9.16 22.60 12.57
N TRP A 120 8.91 21.47 11.94
CA TRP A 120 8.59 21.42 10.52
C TRP A 120 7.34 20.59 10.27
N ARG A 121 6.62 20.93 9.20
CA ARG A 121 5.48 20.19 8.68
C ARG A 121 5.55 20.24 7.16
N THR A 122 5.39 19.10 6.51
CA THR A 122 5.33 18.98 5.05
C THR A 122 4.16 18.10 4.64
N LEU A 123 3.84 18.12 3.35
CA LEU A 123 2.81 17.31 2.71
C LEU A 123 3.47 16.58 1.53
N SER A 124 3.31 15.26 1.45
CA SER A 124 3.73 14.50 0.27
C SER A 124 2.87 14.89 -0.94
N SER A 125 3.49 15.11 -2.10
CA SER A 125 2.77 15.32 -3.37
C SER A 125 2.11 14.03 -3.87
N ASP A 126 2.67 12.88 -3.53
CA ASP A 126 2.23 11.57 -4.00
C ASP A 126 0.91 11.13 -3.38
N ASP A 127 0.82 11.15 -2.05
CA ASP A 127 -0.28 10.55 -1.28
C ASP A 127 -1.02 11.53 -0.37
N LEU A 128 -0.61 12.81 -0.39
CA LEU A 128 -1.17 13.90 0.42
C LEU A 128 -1.13 13.60 1.93
N HIS A 129 -0.16 12.81 2.39
CA HIS A 129 0.09 12.64 3.82
C HIS A 129 0.95 13.75 4.38
N THR A 130 0.52 14.26 5.52
CA THR A 130 1.31 15.22 6.29
C THR A 130 2.32 14.49 7.16
N THR A 131 3.59 14.87 7.05
CA THR A 131 4.63 14.52 8.02
C THR A 131 5.05 15.77 8.79
N ARG A 132 5.50 15.58 10.04
CA ARG A 132 6.01 16.66 10.88
C ARG A 132 7.08 16.13 11.81
N GLY A 133 7.93 17.02 12.28
CA GLY A 133 8.94 16.68 13.27
C GLY A 133 9.50 17.91 13.94
N THR A 134 10.34 17.65 14.92
CA THR A 134 11.11 18.66 15.63
C THR A 134 12.57 18.27 15.70
N LEU A 135 13.45 19.25 15.54
CA LEU A 135 14.89 19.11 15.74
C LEU A 135 15.40 20.30 16.54
N VAL A 136 16.55 20.14 17.17
CA VAL A 136 17.18 21.17 17.99
C VAL A 136 18.62 21.38 17.54
N PHE A 137 19.08 22.62 17.49
CA PHE A 137 20.51 22.93 17.32
C PHE A 137 20.89 24.10 18.23
N GLY A 138 22.17 24.18 18.61
CA GLY A 138 22.72 25.24 19.43
C GLY A 138 23.68 26.11 18.63
N VAL A 139 23.65 27.42 18.85
CA VAL A 139 24.65 28.37 18.37
C VAL A 139 25.43 28.87 19.59
N GLY A 140 26.69 28.49 19.72
CA GLY A 140 27.51 28.78 20.90
C GLY A 140 26.97 28.21 22.22
N ARG A 141 26.00 27.28 22.16
CA ARG A 141 25.34 26.65 23.31
C ARG A 141 25.24 25.15 23.09
N GLN A 142 25.50 24.37 24.15
CA GLN A 142 25.36 22.92 24.13
C GLN A 142 23.88 22.54 24.13
N VAL A 143 23.52 21.54 23.31
CA VAL A 143 22.16 21.03 23.19
C VAL A 143 22.18 19.51 23.07
N THR A 144 21.13 18.87 23.55
CA THR A 144 20.87 17.45 23.29
C THR A 144 19.86 17.31 22.17
N ALA A 145 20.10 16.35 21.27
CA ALA A 145 19.16 15.99 20.21
C ALA A 145 17.76 15.72 20.78
N ALA A 146 16.75 16.33 20.19
CA ALA A 146 15.36 16.17 20.62
C ALA A 146 14.67 14.99 19.90
N GLY A 147 15.11 14.65 18.70
CA GLY A 147 14.91 13.36 18.04
C GLY A 147 13.48 12.94 17.77
N VAL A 148 12.51 13.85 17.61
CA VAL A 148 11.12 13.49 17.30
C VAL A 148 10.80 13.84 15.85
N ALA A 149 11.36 13.07 14.91
CA ALA A 149 10.90 12.99 13.53
C ALA A 149 10.23 11.63 13.34
N GLY A 150 8.90 11.59 13.21
CA GLY A 150 8.19 10.33 13.14
C GLY A 150 6.81 10.42 12.48
N PRO A 151 6.24 9.28 12.06
CA PRO A 151 4.89 9.22 11.53
C PRO A 151 3.90 9.85 12.51
N VAL A 152 3.08 10.77 12.04
CA VAL A 152 2.00 11.33 12.85
C VAL A 152 0.90 10.28 12.98
N GLY A 153 0.33 10.16 14.19
CA GLY A 153 -0.92 9.45 14.38
C GLY A 153 -2.03 10.05 13.51
N PRO A 154 -3.04 9.25 13.12
CA PRO A 154 -4.00 9.68 12.11
C PRO A 154 -4.89 10.80 12.64
N GLY A 155 -5.07 11.86 11.84
CA GLY A 155 -5.97 12.96 12.19
C GLY A 155 -7.42 12.47 12.30
N PRO A 156 -8.22 12.91 13.30
CA PRO A 156 -9.56 12.38 13.53
C PRO A 156 -10.52 12.67 12.36
N ARG A 157 -10.43 13.86 11.77
CA ARG A 157 -11.28 14.27 10.62
C ARG A 157 -10.96 13.45 9.37
N GLU A 158 -9.68 13.27 9.08
CA GLU A 158 -9.21 12.47 7.95
C GLU A 158 -9.60 10.98 8.13
N THR A 159 -9.39 10.45 9.33
CA THR A 159 -9.79 9.09 9.70
C THR A 159 -11.29 8.88 9.48
N ALA A 160 -12.12 9.81 9.93
CA ALA A 160 -13.57 9.73 9.76
C ALA A 160 -13.96 9.77 8.27
N ALA A 161 -13.40 10.71 7.48
CA ALA A 161 -13.68 10.82 6.05
C ALA A 161 -13.26 9.54 5.28
N ARG A 162 -12.06 9.00 5.57
CA ARG A 162 -11.59 7.73 5.01
C ARG A 162 -12.48 6.56 5.41
N ALA A 163 -12.87 6.47 6.68
CA ALA A 163 -13.75 5.42 7.18
C ALA A 163 -15.11 5.45 6.48
N VAL A 164 -15.73 6.62 6.34
CA VAL A 164 -17.01 6.80 5.64
C VAL A 164 -16.89 6.37 4.17
N GLY A 165 -15.83 6.80 3.47
CA GLY A 165 -15.57 6.40 2.09
C GLY A 165 -15.40 4.89 1.94
N LEU A 166 -14.58 4.27 2.80
CA LEU A 166 -14.33 2.82 2.80
C LEU A 166 -15.58 2.01 3.16
N LEU A 167 -16.41 2.47 4.10
CA LEU A 167 -17.69 1.86 4.45
C LEU A 167 -18.65 1.90 3.26
N GLY A 168 -18.82 3.08 2.65
CA GLY A 168 -19.68 3.25 1.48
C GLY A 168 -19.26 2.39 0.31
N LEU A 169 -17.97 2.42 -0.04
CA LEU A 169 -17.40 1.62 -1.13
C LEU A 169 -17.52 0.12 -0.84
N SER A 170 -17.26 -0.30 0.39
CA SER A 170 -17.41 -1.72 0.78
C SER A 170 -18.84 -2.18 0.59
N VAL A 171 -19.83 -1.45 1.14
CA VAL A 171 -21.26 -1.80 1.02
C VAL A 171 -21.71 -1.83 -0.45
N LEU A 172 -21.21 -0.92 -1.29
CA LEU A 172 -21.45 -0.95 -2.74
C LEU A 172 -20.90 -2.24 -3.37
N LEU A 173 -19.61 -2.53 -3.19
CA LEU A 173 -18.93 -3.70 -3.77
C LEU A 173 -19.57 -5.02 -3.30
N GLY A 174 -19.68 -5.21 -1.99
CA GLY A 174 -20.21 -6.43 -1.40
C GLY A 174 -21.71 -6.60 -1.62
N GLY A 175 -22.49 -5.53 -1.55
CA GLY A 175 -23.93 -5.55 -1.81
C GLY A 175 -24.26 -5.91 -3.25
N ALA A 176 -23.55 -5.31 -4.22
CA ALA A 176 -23.69 -5.63 -5.64
C ALA A 176 -23.24 -7.07 -5.95
N ALA A 177 -22.09 -7.51 -5.41
CA ALA A 177 -21.59 -8.88 -5.58
C ALA A 177 -22.56 -9.92 -5.01
N LEU A 178 -23.08 -9.68 -3.80
CA LEU A 178 -24.05 -10.57 -3.17
C LEU A 178 -25.36 -10.65 -3.96
N ALA A 179 -25.87 -9.52 -4.45
CA ALA A 179 -27.07 -9.46 -5.29
C ALA A 179 -26.87 -10.22 -6.63
N ALA A 180 -25.69 -10.11 -7.24
CA ALA A 180 -25.35 -10.82 -8.48
C ALA A 180 -25.21 -12.34 -8.26
N LEU A 181 -24.54 -12.76 -7.19
CA LEU A 181 -24.40 -14.17 -6.84
C LEU A 181 -25.74 -14.82 -6.49
N HIS A 182 -26.61 -14.10 -5.77
CA HIS A 182 -27.95 -14.54 -5.46
C HIS A 182 -28.76 -14.78 -6.75
N ALA A 183 -28.72 -13.83 -7.69
CA ALA A 183 -29.38 -13.95 -8.99
C ALA A 183 -28.86 -15.12 -9.84
N ALA A 184 -27.57 -15.44 -9.71
CA ALA A 184 -26.95 -16.55 -10.43
C ALA A 184 -27.27 -17.92 -9.81
N GLY A 185 -27.78 -17.95 -8.56
CA GLY A 185 -28.11 -19.15 -7.80
C GLY A 185 -29.60 -19.50 -7.79
N THR A 186 -30.50 -18.56 -8.07
CA THR A 186 -31.95 -18.79 -8.18
C THR A 186 -32.33 -19.20 -9.61
N ARG A 187 -33.13 -20.27 -9.77
CA ARG A 187 -33.73 -20.64 -11.07
C ARG A 187 -34.89 -19.67 -11.33
N ARG A 188 -34.99 -19.13 -12.56
CA ARG A 188 -36.00 -18.16 -13.10
C ARG A 188 -36.86 -17.40 -12.07
N ALA A 189 -36.70 -16.07 -12.06
CA ALA A 189 -37.64 -15.04 -11.55
C ALA A 189 -38.62 -15.44 -10.43
N ASP A 190 -38.16 -16.08 -9.35
CA ASP A 190 -38.95 -16.24 -8.14
C ASP A 190 -39.27 -14.84 -7.57
N PRO A 191 -40.55 -14.40 -7.56
CA PRO A 191 -40.93 -13.07 -7.08
C PRO A 191 -40.49 -12.82 -5.64
N ALA A 192 -40.44 -13.87 -4.82
CA ALA A 192 -40.05 -13.76 -3.43
C ALA A 192 -38.53 -13.51 -3.24
N ALA A 193 -37.71 -13.88 -4.24
CA ALA A 193 -36.27 -13.60 -4.27
C ALA A 193 -35.93 -12.19 -4.80
N LEU A 194 -36.87 -11.52 -5.47
CA LEU A 194 -36.66 -10.19 -6.05
C LEU A 194 -36.62 -9.08 -4.99
N ALA A 195 -37.46 -9.16 -3.95
CA ALA A 195 -37.52 -8.17 -2.88
C ALA A 195 -36.19 -7.99 -2.11
N PRO A 196 -35.54 -9.04 -1.57
CA PRO A 196 -34.25 -8.88 -0.88
C PRO A 196 -33.14 -8.41 -1.83
N ARG A 197 -33.16 -8.88 -3.09
CA ARG A 197 -32.20 -8.45 -4.12
C ARG A 197 -32.32 -6.97 -4.44
N ARG A 198 -33.55 -6.46 -4.62
CA ARG A 198 -33.80 -5.03 -4.86
C ARG A 198 -33.29 -4.18 -3.68
N ARG A 199 -33.59 -4.57 -2.43
CA ARG A 199 -33.12 -3.84 -1.25
C ARG A 199 -31.61 -3.81 -1.14
N LEU A 200 -30.92 -4.93 -1.40
CA LEU A 200 -29.46 -4.97 -1.44
C LEU A 200 -28.88 -3.98 -2.45
N LEU A 201 -29.45 -3.93 -3.66
CA LEU A 201 -29.01 -3.02 -4.71
C LEU A 201 -29.27 -1.54 -4.38
N ILE A 202 -30.39 -1.24 -3.71
CA ILE A 202 -30.70 0.11 -3.22
C ILE A 202 -29.70 0.55 -2.15
N VAL A 203 -29.48 -0.30 -1.14
CA VAL A 203 -28.50 -0.03 -0.07
C VAL A 203 -27.10 0.13 -0.65
N ALA A 204 -26.70 -0.75 -1.57
CA ALA A 204 -25.43 -0.65 -2.28
C ALA A 204 -25.30 0.67 -3.04
N GLY A 205 -26.32 1.05 -3.82
CA GLY A 205 -26.33 2.29 -4.60
C GLY A 205 -26.21 3.55 -3.74
N TYR A 206 -27.01 3.67 -2.67
CA TYR A 206 -26.93 4.82 -1.76
C TYR A 206 -25.60 4.86 -0.98
N ALA A 207 -25.09 3.71 -0.53
CA ALA A 207 -23.78 3.66 0.11
C ALA A 207 -22.65 4.05 -0.87
N GLY A 208 -22.78 3.71 -2.15
CA GLY A 208 -21.87 4.18 -3.19
C GLY A 208 -21.94 5.68 -3.42
N ILE A 209 -23.13 6.30 -3.36
CA ILE A 209 -23.26 7.77 -3.38
C ILE A 209 -22.51 8.39 -2.19
N VAL A 210 -22.65 7.82 -0.99
CA VAL A 210 -21.87 8.27 0.19
C VAL A 210 -20.36 8.16 -0.07
N ALA A 211 -19.89 7.09 -0.73
CA ALA A 211 -18.49 6.92 -1.09
C ALA A 211 -17.99 7.98 -2.09
N LEU A 212 -18.80 8.32 -3.09
CA LEU A 212 -18.52 9.38 -4.06
C LEU A 212 -18.42 10.75 -3.38
N LEU A 213 -19.31 11.03 -2.43
CA LEU A 213 -19.29 12.30 -1.69
C LEU A 213 -18.16 12.39 -0.65
N ALA A 214 -17.76 11.25 -0.08
CA ALA A 214 -16.65 11.19 0.87
C ALA A 214 -15.28 11.47 0.23
N ALA A 215 -15.11 11.21 -1.08
CA ALA A 215 -13.86 11.45 -1.80
C ALA A 215 -13.45 12.94 -1.86
N PRO A 216 -14.29 13.86 -2.38
CA PRO A 216 -13.97 15.28 -2.40
C PRO A 216 -13.94 15.88 -0.99
N LEU A 217 -14.76 15.36 -0.05
CA LEU A 217 -14.69 15.77 1.35
C LEU A 217 -13.33 15.43 1.98
N LEU A 218 -12.82 14.22 1.72
CA LEU A 218 -11.50 13.80 2.18
C LEU A 218 -10.41 14.73 1.62
N LEU A 219 -10.45 15.02 0.31
CA LEU A 219 -9.50 15.92 -0.32
C LEU A 219 -9.56 17.33 0.28
N ALA A 220 -10.76 17.85 0.54
CA ALA A 220 -10.94 19.13 1.24
C ALA A 220 -10.37 19.11 2.67
N VAL A 221 -10.47 17.99 3.38
CA VAL A 221 -9.87 17.81 4.72
C VAL A 221 -8.34 17.77 4.65
N GLN A 222 -7.77 17.07 3.66
CA GLN A 222 -6.30 16.94 3.49
C GLN A 222 -5.65 18.26 3.07
N LEU A 223 -6.33 19.04 2.22
CA LEU A 223 -5.87 20.35 1.77
C LEU A 223 -6.24 21.49 2.72
N ALA A 224 -6.84 21.20 3.88
CA ALA A 224 -7.21 22.22 4.84
C ALA A 224 -5.95 22.86 5.46
N GLY A 225 -5.75 24.16 5.20
CA GLY A 225 -4.63 24.94 5.72
C GLY A 225 -3.41 25.03 4.81
N THR A 226 -3.48 24.47 3.59
CA THR A 226 -2.47 24.72 2.54
C THR A 226 -2.71 26.09 1.89
N GLY A 227 -1.62 26.79 1.55
CA GLY A 227 -1.71 28.14 0.96
C GLY A 227 -2.35 28.13 -0.43
N ASP A 228 -2.01 27.12 -1.24
CA ASP A 228 -2.45 26.97 -2.63
C ASP A 228 -3.42 25.80 -2.83
N ARG A 229 -4.44 25.71 -1.97
CA ARG A 229 -5.40 24.60 -1.95
C ARG A 229 -6.19 24.41 -3.24
N TRP A 230 -6.37 25.45 -4.06
CA TRP A 230 -7.18 25.35 -5.28
C TRP A 230 -6.42 24.72 -6.44
N ARG A 231 -5.13 25.04 -6.60
CA ARG A 231 -4.26 24.36 -7.56
C ARG A 231 -4.16 22.87 -7.21
N LEU A 232 -3.86 22.55 -5.94
CA LEU A 232 -3.77 21.18 -5.45
C LEU A 232 -5.09 20.42 -5.58
N LEU A 233 -6.24 21.09 -5.36
CA LEU A 233 -7.53 20.48 -5.58
C LEU A 233 -7.71 20.14 -7.07
N ALA A 234 -7.39 21.07 -7.97
CA ALA A 234 -7.53 20.87 -9.41
C ALA A 234 -6.64 19.75 -9.93
N THR A 235 -5.36 19.70 -9.54
CA THR A 235 -4.41 18.64 -9.95
C THR A 235 -4.87 17.26 -9.48
N GLN A 236 -5.36 17.17 -8.24
CA GLN A 236 -5.80 15.88 -7.68
C GLN A 236 -7.13 15.42 -8.27
N LEU A 237 -8.09 16.32 -8.50
CA LEU A 237 -9.38 15.99 -9.12
C LEU A 237 -9.25 15.59 -10.61
N THR A 238 -8.24 16.12 -11.31
CA THR A 238 -7.96 15.74 -12.71
C THR A 238 -7.00 14.56 -12.82
N SER A 239 -6.41 14.10 -11.71
CA SER A 239 -5.52 12.95 -11.72
C SER A 239 -6.23 11.69 -12.23
N GLY A 240 -5.55 10.93 -13.10
CA GLY A 240 -6.11 9.70 -13.69
C GLY A 240 -6.52 8.68 -12.62
N ARG A 241 -5.78 8.61 -11.50
CA ARG A 241 -6.07 7.75 -10.35
C ARG A 241 -7.39 8.11 -9.63
N TRP A 242 -7.64 9.40 -9.43
CA TRP A 242 -8.89 9.87 -8.83
C TRP A 242 -10.07 9.63 -9.77
N LEU A 243 -9.92 10.02 -11.04
CA LEU A 243 -10.95 9.82 -12.07
C LEU A 243 -11.30 8.34 -12.24
N LEU A 244 -10.31 7.44 -12.24
CA LEU A 244 -10.53 6.00 -12.33
C LEU A 244 -11.37 5.48 -11.16
N ARG A 245 -11.07 5.92 -9.93
CA ARG A 245 -11.82 5.55 -8.73
C ARG A 245 -13.27 6.03 -8.81
N GLU A 246 -13.47 7.31 -9.09
CA GLU A 246 -14.78 7.96 -9.05
C GLU A 246 -15.66 7.51 -10.22
N ALA A 247 -15.13 7.42 -11.43
CA ALA A 247 -15.85 6.88 -12.59
C ALA A 247 -16.24 5.41 -12.38
N GLY A 248 -15.33 4.60 -11.85
CA GLY A 248 -15.61 3.19 -11.52
C GLY A 248 -16.72 3.05 -10.48
N THR A 249 -16.66 3.87 -9.42
CA THR A 249 -17.66 3.90 -8.34
C THR A 249 -19.02 4.36 -8.88
N ALA A 250 -19.06 5.43 -9.67
CA ALA A 250 -20.27 5.96 -10.29
C ALA A 250 -20.91 4.96 -11.24
N ALA A 251 -20.12 4.30 -12.10
CA ALA A 251 -20.62 3.27 -13.01
C ALA A 251 -21.30 2.12 -12.24
N LEU A 252 -20.70 1.67 -11.15
CA LEU A 252 -21.27 0.61 -10.31
C LEU A 252 -22.53 1.08 -9.56
N VAL A 253 -22.57 2.33 -9.06
CA VAL A 253 -23.78 2.94 -8.46
C VAL A 253 -24.93 2.97 -9.47
N VAL A 254 -24.68 3.47 -10.68
CA VAL A 254 -25.68 3.54 -11.75
C VAL A 254 -26.20 2.15 -12.09
N VAL A 255 -25.31 1.17 -12.27
CA VAL A 255 -25.69 -0.22 -12.54
C VAL A 255 -26.55 -0.80 -11.40
N ALA A 256 -26.18 -0.55 -10.13
CA ALA A 256 -26.93 -1.05 -8.98
C ALA A 256 -28.34 -0.46 -8.91
N LEU A 257 -28.47 0.86 -9.04
CA LEU A 257 -29.75 1.57 -8.97
C LEU A 257 -30.65 1.27 -10.17
N LEU A 258 -30.11 1.18 -11.39
CA LEU A 258 -30.86 0.76 -12.57
C LEU A 258 -31.34 -0.68 -12.45
N ALA A 259 -30.51 -1.59 -11.94
CA ALA A 259 -30.92 -2.97 -11.68
C ALA A 259 -32.04 -3.04 -10.62
N ALA A 260 -31.97 -2.22 -9.56
CA ALA A 260 -33.04 -2.11 -8.57
C ALA A 260 -34.35 -1.56 -9.17
N ARG A 261 -34.27 -0.53 -10.02
CA ARG A 261 -35.41 0.07 -10.72
C ARG A 261 -36.08 -0.92 -11.66
N ARG A 262 -35.29 -1.68 -12.43
CA ARG A 262 -35.81 -2.76 -13.32
C ARG A 262 -36.53 -3.85 -12.55
N ILE A 263 -36.08 -4.20 -11.34
CA ILE A 263 -36.80 -5.16 -10.49
C ILE A 263 -38.14 -4.58 -9.99
N ALA A 264 -38.20 -3.26 -9.75
CA ALA A 264 -39.42 -2.60 -9.28
C ALA A 264 -40.48 -2.39 -10.38
N HIS A 265 -40.06 -2.16 -11.63
CA HIS A 265 -40.94 -1.80 -12.75
C HIS A 265 -40.96 -2.86 -13.87
N GLY A 266 -40.32 -4.02 -13.66
CA GLY A 266 -40.37 -5.11 -14.63
C GLY A 266 -41.80 -5.67 -14.73
N PRO A 267 -42.21 -6.21 -15.90
CA PRO A 267 -43.54 -6.79 -16.05
C PRO A 267 -43.77 -7.85 -14.96
N SER A 268 -44.83 -7.68 -14.18
CA SER A 268 -45.25 -8.66 -13.17
C SER A 268 -45.44 -10.01 -13.87
N PRO A 269 -44.90 -11.12 -13.33
CA PRO A 269 -45.08 -12.46 -13.91
C PRO A 269 -46.50 -13.00 -13.69
N VAL A 270 -47.49 -12.14 -13.46
CA VAL A 270 -48.90 -12.51 -13.42
C VAL A 270 -49.35 -12.70 -14.87
N VAL A 271 -48.96 -13.83 -15.45
CA VAL A 271 -49.69 -14.41 -16.57
C VAL A 271 -50.95 -15.02 -15.95
N PRO A 272 -52.16 -14.63 -16.37
CA PRO A 272 -53.39 -15.30 -15.95
C PRO A 272 -53.25 -16.82 -16.22
N PRO A 273 -53.73 -17.70 -15.33
CA PRO A 273 -53.62 -19.15 -15.49
C PRO A 273 -54.22 -19.67 -16.81
N ASP A 274 -55.03 -18.86 -17.49
CA ASP A 274 -55.80 -19.25 -18.67
C ASP A 274 -55.03 -19.10 -20.00
N VAL A 275 -53.76 -18.68 -19.97
CA VAL A 275 -52.91 -18.56 -21.17
C VAL A 275 -51.57 -19.29 -20.98
N LEU A 276 -51.63 -20.58 -20.65
CA LEU A 276 -50.48 -21.48 -20.83
C LEU A 276 -50.72 -22.36 -22.08
N PRO A 277 -50.06 -22.10 -23.23
CA PRO A 277 -50.01 -23.11 -24.28
C PRO A 277 -49.16 -24.29 -23.78
N PRO A 278 -49.45 -25.54 -24.23
CA PRO A 278 -48.69 -26.72 -23.85
C PRO A 278 -47.21 -26.52 -24.20
N ALA A 279 -46.35 -26.84 -23.24
CA ALA A 279 -44.92 -26.68 -23.35
C ALA A 279 -44.36 -27.58 -24.46
N GLY A 280 -43.83 -27.00 -25.54
CA GLY A 280 -43.03 -27.76 -26.51
C GLY A 280 -43.08 -27.32 -27.97
N VAL A 281 -43.86 -26.31 -28.35
CA VAL A 281 -44.03 -25.98 -29.78
C VAL A 281 -43.62 -24.52 -30.05
N ASP A 282 -42.63 -24.36 -30.92
CA ASP A 282 -42.25 -23.08 -31.49
C ASP A 282 -43.28 -22.68 -32.56
N ARG A 283 -43.97 -21.54 -32.42
CA ARG A 283 -45.12 -21.15 -33.26
C ARG A 283 -44.79 -20.97 -34.75
N ALA A 284 -43.50 -20.91 -35.12
CA ALA A 284 -43.08 -20.69 -36.49
C ALA A 284 -42.58 -21.96 -37.22
N SER A 285 -42.29 -23.08 -36.54
CA SER A 285 -41.59 -24.20 -37.18
C SER A 285 -41.92 -25.62 -36.69
N GLY A 286 -42.68 -25.79 -35.61
CA GLY A 286 -43.11 -27.12 -35.14
C GLY A 286 -41.98 -28.08 -34.72
N ALA A 287 -40.72 -27.62 -34.65
CA ALA A 287 -39.57 -28.46 -34.35
C ALA A 287 -39.21 -28.43 -32.84
N PRO A 288 -38.75 -29.56 -32.26
CA PRO A 288 -38.25 -29.56 -30.88
C PRO A 288 -37.00 -28.69 -30.76
N MET A 289 -37.04 -27.70 -29.85
CA MET A 289 -35.92 -26.80 -29.55
C MET A 289 -34.69 -27.58 -29.03
N THR A 290 -33.77 -27.95 -29.92
CA THR A 290 -32.52 -28.66 -29.58
C THR A 290 -31.34 -27.71 -29.27
N GLY A 291 -31.53 -26.40 -29.34
CA GLY A 291 -30.50 -25.41 -29.00
C GLY A 291 -30.67 -24.84 -27.59
N ARG A 292 -29.75 -25.16 -26.65
CA ARG A 292 -29.60 -24.35 -25.43
C ARG A 292 -29.15 -22.93 -25.85
N PRO A 293 -29.95 -21.87 -25.64
CA PRO A 293 -29.53 -20.53 -26.04
C PRO A 293 -28.22 -20.17 -25.32
N ALA A 294 -27.24 -19.71 -26.09
CA ALA A 294 -25.96 -19.25 -25.56
C ALA A 294 -26.23 -18.15 -24.52
N ARG A 295 -25.83 -18.41 -23.26
CA ARG A 295 -26.11 -17.52 -22.13
C ARG A 295 -25.22 -16.28 -22.23
N ARG A 296 -25.63 -15.28 -23.03
CA ARG A 296 -24.94 -14.00 -23.15
C ARG A 296 -24.87 -13.32 -21.77
N VAL A 297 -23.69 -12.86 -21.38
CA VAL A 297 -23.52 -12.08 -20.15
C VAL A 297 -24.16 -10.71 -20.38
N PRO A 298 -25.05 -10.22 -19.49
CA PRO A 298 -25.66 -8.91 -19.66
C PRO A 298 -24.58 -7.82 -19.65
N VAL A 299 -24.66 -6.84 -20.54
CA VAL A 299 -23.76 -5.67 -20.57
C VAL A 299 -23.65 -5.00 -19.19
N THR A 300 -24.76 -4.92 -18.45
CA THR A 300 -24.78 -4.35 -17.09
C THR A 300 -23.90 -5.11 -16.09
N VAL A 301 -23.72 -6.43 -16.26
CA VAL A 301 -22.81 -7.22 -15.41
C VAL A 301 -21.36 -6.94 -15.77
N VAL A 302 -21.05 -6.75 -17.05
CA VAL A 302 -19.71 -6.38 -17.51
C VAL A 302 -19.34 -4.99 -17.01
N VAL A 303 -20.20 -4.00 -17.25
CA VAL A 303 -20.00 -2.61 -16.80
C VAL A 303 -19.87 -2.54 -15.28
N GLY A 304 -20.73 -3.24 -14.53
CA GLY A 304 -20.63 -3.29 -13.07
C GLY A 304 -19.32 -3.94 -12.57
N ALA A 305 -18.87 -5.01 -13.22
CA ALA A 305 -17.60 -5.67 -12.87
C ALA A 305 -16.39 -4.77 -13.18
N LEU A 306 -16.38 -4.11 -14.34
CA LEU A 306 -15.34 -3.15 -14.70
C LEU A 306 -15.33 -1.94 -13.75
N GLY A 307 -16.51 -1.41 -13.40
CA GLY A 307 -16.64 -0.34 -12.42
C GLY A 307 -16.11 -0.73 -11.04
N ALA A 308 -16.40 -1.95 -10.56
CA ALA A 308 -15.86 -2.46 -9.31
C ALA A 308 -14.32 -2.56 -9.33
N VAL A 309 -13.74 -3.06 -10.43
CA VAL A 309 -12.29 -3.16 -10.59
C VAL A 309 -11.64 -1.78 -10.66
N ALA A 310 -12.22 -0.85 -11.43
CA ALA A 310 -11.74 0.53 -11.53
C ALA A 310 -11.79 1.26 -10.18
N ALA A 311 -12.90 1.12 -9.44
CA ALA A 311 -13.04 1.70 -8.11
C ALA A 311 -11.95 1.18 -7.13
N ALA A 312 -11.71 -0.13 -7.14
CA ALA A 312 -10.70 -0.72 -6.27
C ALA A 312 -9.26 -0.40 -6.69
N ALA A 313 -8.97 -0.42 -8.00
CA ALA A 313 -7.68 -0.05 -8.54
C ALA A 313 -7.36 1.42 -8.27
N GLY A 314 -8.30 2.33 -8.55
CA GLY A 314 -8.14 3.76 -8.24
C GLY A 314 -7.95 4.01 -6.74
N THR A 315 -8.67 3.28 -5.88
CA THR A 315 -8.45 3.35 -4.41
C THR A 315 -7.03 2.94 -4.01
N ALA A 316 -6.49 1.88 -4.62
CA ALA A 316 -5.13 1.41 -4.32
C ALA A 316 -4.05 2.35 -4.88
N LEU A 317 -4.28 2.90 -6.07
CA LEU A 317 -3.38 3.85 -6.74
C LEU A 317 -3.34 5.22 -6.06
N LEU A 318 -4.39 5.64 -5.36
CA LEU A 318 -4.38 6.88 -4.58
C LEU A 318 -3.45 6.84 -3.36
N GLY A 319 -2.95 5.67 -2.96
CA GLY A 319 -2.02 5.51 -1.84
C GLY A 319 -0.58 5.19 -2.24
N HIS A 320 -0.25 5.25 -3.54
CA HIS A 320 1.08 4.93 -4.07
C HIS A 320 1.44 5.84 -5.26
N PRO A 321 2.71 6.20 -5.45
CA PRO A 321 3.16 6.92 -6.65
C PRO A 321 2.95 6.09 -7.93
N MET A 322 2.78 6.78 -9.05
CA MET A 322 2.58 6.21 -10.39
C MET A 322 3.83 5.51 -10.94
N GLY A 323 5.03 5.92 -10.52
CA GLY A 323 6.32 5.27 -10.81
C GLY A 323 6.70 4.17 -9.83
N GLY A 324 5.92 3.98 -8.75
CA GLY A 324 6.11 2.90 -7.80
C GLY A 324 5.84 1.50 -8.39
N PRO A 325 6.27 0.41 -7.74
CA PRO A 325 6.03 -0.94 -8.25
C PRO A 325 4.53 -1.24 -8.35
N TRP A 326 4.02 -1.31 -9.59
CA TRP A 326 2.64 -1.66 -9.95
C TRP A 326 2.06 -2.88 -9.22
N ARG A 327 2.94 -3.74 -8.69
CA ARG A 327 2.63 -4.89 -7.85
C ARG A 327 1.90 -4.50 -6.57
N THR A 328 2.35 -3.49 -5.84
CA THR A 328 1.70 -3.08 -4.58
C THR A 328 0.32 -2.52 -4.84
N ALA A 329 0.16 -1.71 -5.90
CA ALA A 329 -1.12 -1.20 -6.35
C ALA A 329 -2.09 -2.33 -6.76
N LEU A 330 -1.61 -3.34 -7.50
CA LEU A 330 -2.44 -4.49 -7.90
C LEU A 330 -2.86 -5.33 -6.69
N VAL A 331 -1.93 -5.67 -5.79
CA VAL A 331 -2.23 -6.39 -4.54
C VAL A 331 -3.19 -5.58 -3.68
N GLY A 332 -3.01 -4.26 -3.60
CA GLY A 332 -3.90 -3.32 -2.92
C GLY A 332 -5.31 -3.34 -3.52
N GLY A 333 -5.44 -3.30 -4.85
CA GLY A 333 -6.74 -3.38 -5.52
C GLY A 333 -7.46 -4.69 -5.25
N VAL A 334 -6.75 -5.82 -5.27
CA VAL A 334 -7.29 -7.13 -4.88
C VAL A 334 -7.70 -7.14 -3.41
N HIS A 335 -6.90 -6.53 -2.52
CA HIS A 335 -7.23 -6.42 -1.09
C HIS A 335 -8.51 -5.58 -0.88
N VAL A 336 -8.67 -4.46 -1.58
CA VAL A 336 -9.87 -3.61 -1.53
C VAL A 336 -11.10 -4.37 -2.03
N LEU A 337 -10.99 -5.10 -3.15
CA LEU A 337 -12.08 -5.95 -3.66
C LEU A 337 -12.46 -7.05 -2.67
N ALA A 338 -11.47 -7.71 -2.06
CA ALA A 338 -11.70 -8.78 -1.10
C ALA A 338 -12.31 -8.25 0.21
N ALA A 339 -11.80 -7.13 0.72
CA ALA A 339 -12.33 -6.44 1.90
C ALA A 339 -13.77 -5.96 1.66
N GLY A 340 -14.00 -5.24 0.56
CA GLY A 340 -15.33 -4.76 0.18
C GLY A 340 -16.30 -5.91 -0.11
N GLY A 341 -15.83 -6.97 -0.75
CA GLY A 341 -16.62 -8.18 -1.02
C GLY A 341 -17.09 -8.87 0.27
N TRP A 342 -16.20 -9.08 1.24
CA TRP A 342 -16.55 -9.72 2.52
C TRP A 342 -17.28 -8.78 3.48
N ALA A 343 -16.62 -7.69 3.90
CA ALA A 343 -17.17 -6.77 4.88
C ALA A 343 -18.46 -6.12 4.36
N GLY A 344 -18.43 -5.68 3.11
CA GLY A 344 -19.56 -5.01 2.47
C GLY A 344 -20.78 -5.89 2.27
N SER A 345 -20.62 -7.19 2.00
CA SER A 345 -21.78 -8.08 1.82
C SER A 345 -22.43 -8.42 3.16
N VAL A 346 -21.67 -8.51 4.26
CA VAL A 346 -22.23 -8.61 5.62
C VAL A 346 -22.94 -7.33 6.03
N LEU A 347 -22.32 -6.16 5.83
CA LEU A 347 -22.92 -4.86 6.12
C LEU A 347 -24.19 -4.63 5.29
N ALA A 348 -24.14 -4.87 3.99
CA ALA A 348 -25.30 -4.76 3.10
C ALA A 348 -26.41 -5.73 3.51
N ALA A 349 -26.08 -6.97 3.89
CA ALA A 349 -27.05 -7.93 4.40
C ALA A 349 -27.68 -7.46 5.72
N ALA A 350 -26.89 -6.93 6.65
CA ALA A 350 -27.39 -6.39 7.91
C ALA A 350 -28.34 -5.21 7.68
N LEU A 351 -27.95 -4.25 6.83
CA LEU A 351 -28.76 -3.07 6.50
C LEU A 351 -30.03 -3.41 5.70
N ALA A 352 -29.93 -4.32 4.73
CA ALA A 352 -31.05 -4.66 3.84
C ALA A 352 -32.03 -5.68 4.43
N LEU A 353 -31.55 -6.67 5.20
CA LEU A 353 -32.33 -7.84 5.61
C LEU A 353 -32.85 -7.78 7.05
N VAL A 354 -32.12 -7.15 7.98
CA VAL A 354 -32.57 -7.04 9.38
C VAL A 354 -33.92 -6.32 9.49
N PRO A 355 -34.20 -5.22 8.75
CA PRO A 355 -35.52 -4.58 8.77
C PRO A 355 -36.63 -5.46 8.18
N LEU A 356 -36.31 -6.27 7.16
CA LEU A 356 -37.25 -7.20 6.51
C LEU A 356 -37.72 -8.30 7.46
N LEU A 357 -36.78 -8.85 8.23
CA LEU A 357 -37.05 -9.98 9.13
C LEU A 357 -37.87 -9.59 10.36
N ARG A 358 -37.97 -8.28 10.68
CA ARG A 358 -38.85 -7.80 11.75
C ARG A 358 -40.34 -7.93 11.42
N HIS A 359 -40.70 -8.00 10.14
CA HIS A 359 -42.10 -7.84 9.70
C HIS A 359 -42.66 -9.04 8.92
N ALA A 360 -41.87 -10.09 8.62
CA ALA A 360 -42.35 -11.26 7.88
C ALA A 360 -41.53 -12.54 8.20
N PRO A 361 -42.06 -13.50 9.01
CA PRO A 361 -41.37 -14.74 9.35
C PRO A 361 -41.20 -15.72 8.16
N ASP A 362 -42.10 -15.68 7.16
CA ASP A 362 -42.13 -16.63 6.02
C ASP A 362 -40.98 -16.47 5.01
N ARG A 363 -40.07 -15.51 5.21
CA ARG A 363 -38.95 -15.23 4.29
C ARG A 363 -37.63 -15.95 4.59
N ALA A 364 -37.64 -16.85 5.58
CA ALA A 364 -36.48 -17.66 5.97
C ALA A 364 -35.82 -18.45 4.80
N PRO A 365 -36.57 -19.04 3.83
CA PRO A 365 -35.97 -19.78 2.73
C PRO A 365 -35.16 -18.89 1.77
N GLN A 366 -35.67 -17.69 1.45
CA GLN A 366 -34.98 -16.75 0.55
C GLN A 366 -33.71 -16.20 1.19
N VAL A 367 -33.76 -15.90 2.50
CA VAL A 367 -32.60 -15.49 3.29
C VAL A 367 -31.55 -16.61 3.35
N ARG A 368 -31.98 -17.88 3.47
CA ARG A 368 -31.08 -19.04 3.45
C ARG A 368 -30.39 -19.21 2.08
N ALA A 369 -31.08 -18.95 0.97
CA ALA A 369 -30.49 -18.97 -0.37
C ALA A 369 -29.44 -17.85 -0.55
N LEU A 370 -29.71 -16.66 -0.03
CA LEU A 370 -28.77 -15.54 -0.01
C LEU A 370 -27.51 -15.84 0.80
N LEU A 371 -27.67 -16.45 1.99
CA LEU A 371 -26.55 -16.81 2.87
C LEU A 371 -25.66 -17.93 2.29
N ARG A 372 -26.24 -18.85 1.51
CA ARG A 372 -25.45 -19.84 0.75
C ARG A 372 -24.62 -19.18 -0.36
N ALA A 373 -25.17 -18.16 -1.03
CA ALA A 373 -24.42 -17.39 -2.02
C ALA A 373 -23.27 -16.59 -1.37
N PHE A 374 -23.52 -16.04 -0.18
CA PHE A 374 -22.50 -15.36 0.62
C PHE A 374 -21.37 -16.32 1.05
N ALA A 375 -21.65 -17.56 1.45
CA ALA A 375 -20.62 -18.49 1.93
C ALA A 375 -19.48 -18.72 0.91
N THR A 376 -19.80 -18.80 -0.39
CA THR A 376 -18.76 -18.90 -1.43
C THR A 376 -17.95 -17.63 -1.61
N LEU A 377 -18.58 -16.47 -1.46
CA LEU A 377 -17.92 -15.17 -1.53
C LEU A 377 -17.00 -14.98 -0.32
N ALA A 378 -17.50 -15.25 0.89
CA ALA A 378 -16.77 -15.09 2.13
C ALA A 378 -15.47 -15.90 2.17
N VAL A 379 -15.51 -17.18 1.78
CA VAL A 379 -14.30 -18.04 1.75
C VAL A 379 -13.27 -17.51 0.74
N ALA A 380 -13.71 -17.08 -0.43
CA ALA A 380 -12.82 -16.52 -1.45
C ALA A 380 -12.17 -15.20 -0.99
N CYS A 381 -12.99 -14.29 -0.46
CA CYS A 381 -12.52 -13.01 0.06
C CYS A 381 -11.58 -13.18 1.26
N LEU A 382 -11.88 -14.07 2.21
CA LEU A 382 -11.01 -14.33 3.37
C LEU A 382 -9.65 -14.88 2.93
N ALA A 383 -9.62 -15.83 1.98
CA ALA A 383 -8.37 -16.36 1.46
C ALA A 383 -7.52 -15.27 0.80
N LEU A 384 -8.14 -14.43 -0.04
CA LEU A 384 -7.46 -13.29 -0.67
C LEU A 384 -6.99 -12.26 0.36
N LEU A 385 -7.79 -11.96 1.38
CA LEU A 385 -7.45 -10.98 2.42
C LEU A 385 -6.23 -11.40 3.23
N VAL A 386 -6.11 -12.68 3.58
CA VAL A 386 -4.94 -13.19 4.31
C VAL A 386 -3.68 -13.07 3.43
N VAL A 387 -3.73 -13.56 2.19
CA VAL A 387 -2.57 -13.51 1.28
C VAL A 387 -2.17 -12.07 0.98
N THR A 388 -3.11 -11.24 0.54
CA THR A 388 -2.83 -9.84 0.20
C THR A 388 -2.46 -9.01 1.43
N GLY A 389 -3.05 -9.27 2.59
CA GLY A 389 -2.70 -8.59 3.84
C GLY A 389 -1.24 -8.82 4.26
N LEU A 390 -0.74 -10.06 4.12
CA LEU A 390 0.67 -10.37 4.37
C LEU A 390 1.59 -9.65 3.39
N LEU A 391 1.28 -9.71 2.09
CA LEU A 391 2.06 -9.06 1.02
C LEU A 391 2.10 -7.53 1.18
N LEU A 392 1.02 -6.91 1.69
CA LEU A 392 0.96 -5.46 1.92
C LEU A 392 1.59 -5.03 3.24
N THR A 393 1.76 -5.93 4.22
CA THR A 393 2.33 -5.58 5.52
C THR A 393 3.84 -5.33 5.42
N GLY A 394 4.57 -6.19 4.71
CA GLY A 394 6.03 -6.10 4.59
C GLY A 394 6.55 -4.74 4.08
N PRO A 395 5.94 -4.16 3.02
CA PRO A 395 6.30 -2.82 2.55
C PRO A 395 5.98 -1.68 3.52
N GLN A 396 5.06 -1.89 4.48
CA GLN A 396 4.56 -0.83 5.36
C GLN A 396 5.11 -0.88 6.80
N VAL A 397 5.62 -2.03 7.23
CA VAL A 397 6.19 -2.22 8.57
C VAL A 397 7.57 -2.84 8.44
N ALA A 398 8.60 -2.08 8.83
CA ALA A 398 9.99 -2.46 8.61
C ALA A 398 10.38 -3.72 9.42
N SER A 399 10.07 -3.73 10.72
CA SER A 399 10.55 -4.74 11.67
C SER A 399 9.50 -5.08 12.74
N VAL A 400 9.79 -6.06 13.60
CA VAL A 400 8.91 -6.37 14.75
C VAL A 400 8.83 -5.16 15.69
N ASP A 401 9.94 -4.46 15.88
CA ASP A 401 9.97 -3.25 16.70
C ASP A 401 9.09 -2.15 16.12
N ALA A 402 9.05 -2.00 14.80
CA ALA A 402 8.13 -1.08 14.16
C ALA A 402 6.66 -1.53 14.30
N LEU A 403 6.40 -2.84 14.32
CA LEU A 403 5.05 -3.38 14.50
C LEU A 403 4.47 -3.07 15.88
N VAL A 404 5.29 -3.13 16.93
CA VAL A 404 4.84 -2.91 18.32
C VAL A 404 5.14 -1.50 18.85
N GLY A 405 6.08 -0.80 18.23
CA GLY A 405 6.56 0.52 18.64
C GLY A 405 5.98 1.69 17.85
N SER A 406 5.35 1.45 16.69
CA SER A 406 4.73 2.53 15.89
C SER A 406 3.20 2.57 16.04
N PRO A 407 2.57 3.75 15.95
CA PRO A 407 1.11 3.88 15.91
C PRO A 407 0.48 3.07 14.79
N TYR A 408 1.13 3.02 13.61
CA TYR A 408 0.68 2.24 12.47
C TYR A 408 0.65 0.74 12.77
N GLY A 409 1.74 0.21 13.36
CA GLY A 409 1.84 -1.20 13.71
C GLY A 409 0.77 -1.63 14.71
N LEU A 410 0.49 -0.81 15.73
CA LEU A 410 -0.57 -1.08 16.71
C LEU A 410 -1.98 -1.06 16.07
N LEU A 411 -2.26 -0.10 15.20
CA LEU A 411 -3.51 -0.06 14.44
C LEU A 411 -3.67 -1.30 13.53
N LEU A 412 -2.57 -1.78 12.94
CA LEU A 412 -2.58 -2.97 12.10
C LEU A 412 -2.92 -4.22 12.92
N VAL A 413 -2.27 -4.39 14.08
CA VAL A 413 -2.56 -5.49 15.01
C VAL A 413 -4.02 -5.45 15.45
N ALA A 414 -4.54 -4.27 15.82
CA ALA A 414 -5.94 -4.09 16.19
C ALA A 414 -6.89 -4.46 15.04
N LYS A 415 -6.62 -3.99 13.80
CA LYS A 415 -7.43 -4.32 12.61
C LYS A 415 -7.46 -5.82 12.35
N VAL A 416 -6.30 -6.49 12.44
CA VAL A 416 -6.20 -7.94 12.24
C VAL A 416 -6.98 -8.68 13.32
N ALA A 417 -6.84 -8.30 14.60
CA ALA A 417 -7.58 -8.92 15.71
C ALA A 417 -9.10 -8.78 15.54
N VAL A 418 -9.60 -7.58 15.19
CA VAL A 418 -11.02 -7.34 14.94
C VAL A 418 -11.52 -8.14 13.74
N ALA A 419 -10.76 -8.19 12.65
CA ALA A 419 -11.11 -8.98 11.47
C ALA A 419 -11.16 -10.48 11.77
N VAL A 420 -10.19 -11.02 12.51
CA VAL A 420 -10.20 -12.42 12.96
C VAL A 420 -11.43 -12.69 13.83
N GLY A 421 -11.72 -11.82 14.79
CA GLY A 421 -12.92 -11.91 15.64
C GLY A 421 -14.22 -11.92 14.83
N ALA A 422 -14.34 -11.04 13.83
CA ALA A 422 -15.48 -11.01 12.91
C ALA A 422 -15.59 -12.30 12.10
N GLY A 423 -14.47 -12.83 11.58
CA GLY A 423 -14.43 -14.09 10.84
C GLY A 423 -14.84 -15.31 11.68
N LEU A 424 -14.37 -15.39 12.93
CA LEU A 424 -14.77 -16.44 13.88
C LEU A 424 -16.26 -16.36 14.23
N LEU A 425 -16.77 -15.14 14.45
CA LEU A 425 -18.20 -14.92 14.68
C LEU A 425 -19.04 -15.29 13.46
N GLY A 426 -18.62 -14.90 12.26
CA GLY A 426 -19.26 -15.28 10.99
C GLY A 426 -19.28 -16.79 10.78
N ALA A 427 -18.18 -17.48 11.09
CA ALA A 427 -18.13 -18.95 11.06
C ALA A 427 -19.11 -19.58 12.06
N ARG A 428 -19.22 -19.03 13.28
CA ARG A 428 -20.20 -19.46 14.30
C ARG A 428 -21.64 -19.22 13.83
N THR A 429 -21.92 -18.05 13.25
CA THR A 429 -23.22 -17.68 12.67
C THR A 429 -23.60 -18.63 11.54
N ALA A 430 -22.66 -18.94 10.63
CA ALA A 430 -22.87 -19.87 9.52
C ALA A 430 -23.14 -21.31 10.01
N ARG A 431 -22.47 -21.76 11.07
CA ARG A 431 -22.75 -23.07 11.70
C ARG A 431 -24.14 -23.12 12.34
N ARG A 432 -24.54 -22.07 13.07
CA ARG A 432 -25.87 -21.98 13.69
C ARG A 432 -27.00 -21.95 12.67
N LEU A 433 -26.84 -21.21 11.57
CA LEU A 433 -27.81 -21.16 10.49
C LEU A 433 -28.15 -22.52 9.85
N ARG A 434 -27.25 -23.51 9.97
CA ARG A 434 -27.53 -24.89 9.51
C ARG A 434 -28.51 -25.63 10.40
N ARG A 435 -28.65 -25.21 11.66
CA ARG A 435 -29.41 -25.89 12.71
C ARG A 435 -30.63 -25.09 13.18
N THR A 436 -30.62 -23.76 13.01
CA THR A 436 -31.66 -22.85 13.52
C THR A 436 -31.97 -21.73 12.52
N ASP A 437 -32.96 -20.89 12.85
CA ASP A 437 -33.22 -19.62 12.16
C ASP A 437 -32.05 -18.62 12.27
N LEU A 438 -32.17 -17.52 11.51
CA LEU A 438 -31.13 -16.50 11.39
C LEU A 438 -30.77 -15.88 12.76
N PRO A 439 -29.52 -15.99 13.24
CA PRO A 439 -29.09 -15.35 14.48
C PRO A 439 -28.88 -13.84 14.28
N ARG A 440 -29.97 -13.05 14.34
CA ARG A 440 -29.99 -11.60 14.07
C ARG A 440 -28.98 -10.80 14.90
N ARG A 441 -28.82 -11.13 16.18
CA ARG A 441 -27.83 -10.49 17.07
C ARG A 441 -26.40 -10.76 16.60
N GLY A 442 -26.08 -12.00 16.23
CA GLY A 442 -24.77 -12.38 15.71
C GLY A 442 -24.41 -11.60 14.44
N LEU A 443 -25.35 -11.49 13.48
CA LEU A 443 -25.14 -10.72 12.25
C LEU A 443 -24.90 -9.22 12.52
N ARG A 444 -25.61 -8.61 13.48
CA ARG A 444 -25.39 -7.20 13.84
C ARG A 444 -24.02 -6.97 14.48
N VAL A 445 -23.60 -7.87 15.38
CA VAL A 445 -22.27 -7.78 16.01
C VAL A 445 -21.17 -8.01 14.97
N GLU A 446 -21.34 -8.98 14.07
CA GLU A 446 -20.40 -9.21 12.96
C GLU A 446 -20.28 -7.97 12.06
N ALA A 447 -21.42 -7.38 11.67
CA ALA A 447 -21.46 -6.14 10.91
C ALA A 447 -20.78 -4.97 11.65
N ALA A 448 -21.00 -4.83 12.96
CA ALA A 448 -20.36 -3.80 13.77
C ALA A 448 -18.83 -3.98 13.85
N LEU A 449 -18.35 -5.21 14.06
CA LEU A 449 -16.91 -5.51 14.05
C LEU A 449 -16.28 -5.21 12.69
N LEU A 450 -16.96 -5.55 11.59
CA LEU A 450 -16.49 -5.24 10.24
C LEU A 450 -16.49 -3.74 9.95
N ALA A 451 -17.46 -2.99 10.49
CA ALA A 451 -17.43 -1.53 10.42
C ALA A 451 -16.24 -0.94 11.21
N VAL A 452 -15.96 -1.49 12.40
CA VAL A 452 -14.77 -1.11 13.19
C VAL A 452 -13.48 -1.45 12.44
N ALA A 453 -13.39 -2.63 11.81
CA ALA A 453 -12.22 -3.01 11.00
C ALA A 453 -11.98 -2.06 9.81
N LEU A 454 -13.05 -1.57 9.17
CA LEU A 454 -12.98 -0.55 8.11
C LEU A 454 -12.62 0.84 8.67
N GLY A 455 -13.08 1.19 9.86
CA GLY A 455 -12.66 2.39 10.58
C GLY A 455 -11.16 2.37 10.92
N LEU A 456 -10.66 1.24 11.42
CA LEU A 456 -9.23 1.01 11.64
C LEU A 456 -8.43 1.01 10.33
N ALA A 457 -9.01 0.53 9.22
CA ALA A 457 -8.40 0.67 7.90
C ALA A 457 -8.32 2.14 7.45
N GLY A 458 -9.34 2.96 7.73
CA GLY A 458 -9.30 4.40 7.51
C GLY A 458 -8.24 5.11 8.36
N ALA A 459 -8.08 4.69 9.62
CA ALA A 459 -7.04 5.18 10.52
C ALA A 459 -5.63 4.79 10.04
N LEU A 460 -5.43 3.53 9.62
CA LEU A 460 -4.17 3.08 9.01
C LEU A 460 -3.83 3.87 7.74
N ALA A 461 -4.83 4.14 6.92
CA ALA A 461 -4.65 4.90 5.69
C ALA A 461 -4.40 6.40 5.93
N ALA A 462 -4.58 6.92 7.16
CA ALA A 462 -4.22 8.28 7.56
C ALA A 462 -2.97 8.33 8.45
N ALA A 463 -2.45 7.18 8.86
CA ALA A 463 -1.26 7.07 9.69
C ALA A 463 -0.04 6.81 8.80
N GLY A 464 1.08 7.47 9.06
CA GLY A 464 2.31 7.14 8.35
C GLY A 464 2.78 5.72 8.71
N PRO A 465 3.29 4.93 7.76
CA PRO A 465 3.70 3.55 7.95
C PRO A 465 4.78 3.42 9.01
N GLY A 466 4.86 2.23 9.62
CA GLY A 466 5.86 1.84 10.60
C GLY A 466 7.21 1.58 9.94
N ARG A 467 7.73 2.54 9.19
CA ARG A 467 9.01 2.50 8.49
C ARG A 467 9.59 3.92 8.44
N GLY A 468 10.89 4.03 8.26
CA GLY A 468 11.62 5.30 8.24
C GLY A 468 12.89 5.26 9.08
N PRO A 469 13.59 6.40 9.24
CA PRO A 469 14.90 6.46 9.90
C PRO A 469 14.92 5.99 11.36
N ALA A 470 13.78 6.06 12.05
CA ALA A 470 13.63 5.56 13.42
C ALA A 470 13.54 4.01 13.51
N PHE A 471 13.17 3.35 12.41
CA PHE A 471 13.05 1.89 12.28
C PHE A 471 13.75 1.41 11.01
N PRO A 472 15.07 1.68 10.86
CA PRO A 472 15.77 1.26 9.67
C PRO A 472 15.71 -0.27 9.63
N PRO A 473 15.31 -0.89 8.50
CA PRO A 473 15.59 -2.31 8.33
C PRO A 473 17.11 -2.46 8.47
N THR A 474 17.57 -3.29 9.40
CA THR A 474 19.01 -3.56 9.60
C THR A 474 19.64 -3.81 8.23
N ALA A 475 20.51 -2.87 7.82
CA ALA A 475 21.27 -2.80 6.57
C ALA A 475 20.58 -3.38 5.33
N VAL A 476 20.09 -2.50 4.44
CA VAL A 476 20.20 -2.84 3.02
C VAL A 476 21.70 -2.96 2.76
N ALA A 477 22.18 -4.17 2.49
CA ALA A 477 23.42 -4.34 1.76
C ALA A 477 23.20 -3.68 0.38
N GLY A 478 23.70 -2.44 0.22
CA GLY A 478 23.69 -1.64 -1.02
C GLY A 478 22.74 -0.43 -0.97
N ALA A 479 23.15 0.82 -1.12
CA ALA A 479 24.43 1.38 -1.51
C ALA A 479 25.22 1.85 -0.28
N GLU A 480 26.34 1.18 -0.03
CA GLU A 480 27.39 1.86 0.70
C GLU A 480 27.85 3.01 -0.19
N PRO A 481 28.11 4.21 0.36
CA PRO A 481 28.74 5.26 -0.42
C PRO A 481 30.01 4.65 -1.01
N GLN A 482 30.01 4.55 -2.33
CA GLN A 482 31.15 4.14 -3.12
C GLN A 482 31.35 5.22 -4.18
N VAL A 483 32.57 5.70 -4.32
CA VAL A 483 32.93 6.66 -5.35
C VAL A 483 33.86 5.95 -6.30
N THR A 484 33.56 6.07 -7.59
CA THR A 484 34.44 5.57 -8.65
C THR A 484 35.05 6.76 -9.34
N GLY A 485 36.36 6.75 -9.53
CA GLY A 485 37.06 7.71 -10.38
C GLY A 485 37.90 7.03 -11.42
N GLN A 486 38.48 7.85 -12.29
CA GLN A 486 39.38 7.39 -13.33
C GLN A 486 40.66 8.21 -13.24
N MET A 487 41.79 7.51 -13.11
CA MET A 487 43.10 8.11 -13.02
C MET A 487 44.03 7.53 -14.08
N SER A 488 44.36 8.35 -15.07
CA SER A 488 45.13 7.93 -16.25
C SER A 488 44.44 6.75 -16.96
N ASP A 489 45.02 5.56 -16.85
CA ASP A 489 44.58 4.32 -17.44
C ASP A 489 44.01 3.32 -16.42
N LEU A 490 43.74 3.77 -15.19
CA LEU A 490 43.12 3.01 -14.13
C LEU A 490 41.75 3.58 -13.77
N VAL A 491 40.86 2.72 -13.30
CA VAL A 491 39.63 3.09 -12.59
C VAL A 491 39.78 2.62 -11.15
N ASP A 492 39.55 3.50 -10.18
CA ASP A 492 39.46 3.12 -8.78
C ASP A 492 38.04 3.22 -8.25
N THR A 493 37.69 2.31 -7.35
CA THR A 493 36.42 2.31 -6.63
C THR A 493 36.69 2.28 -5.14
N VAL A 494 36.28 3.33 -4.43
CA VAL A 494 36.49 3.46 -2.99
C VAL A 494 35.17 3.34 -2.27
N ALA A 495 35.09 2.48 -1.25
CA ALA A 495 33.94 2.39 -0.35
C ALA A 495 34.39 2.48 1.12
N LEU A 496 33.59 3.16 1.94
CA LEU A 496 33.90 3.40 3.36
C LEU A 496 32.75 2.91 4.24
N ARG A 497 33.04 1.95 5.14
CA ARG A 497 32.03 1.27 5.96
C ARG A 497 32.32 1.45 7.46
N PRO A 498 31.38 1.90 8.30
CA PRO A 498 29.98 2.24 8.01
C PRO A 498 29.73 3.73 7.65
N ASN A 499 30.76 4.48 7.23
CA ASN A 499 30.70 5.92 6.94
C ASN A 499 30.20 6.76 8.13
N ARG A 500 30.92 6.71 9.25
CA ARG A 500 30.62 7.49 10.47
C ARG A 500 31.90 7.95 11.17
N PRO A 501 31.84 8.90 12.11
CA PRO A 501 32.99 9.20 12.97
C PRO A 501 33.45 7.97 13.77
N GLY A 502 34.76 7.77 13.86
CA GLY A 502 35.44 6.65 14.50
C GLY A 502 35.93 5.59 13.51
N ARG A 503 35.92 4.32 13.95
CA ARG A 503 36.44 3.18 13.20
C ARG A 503 35.63 2.89 11.93
N ASN A 504 36.31 2.87 10.80
CA ASN A 504 35.80 2.49 9.48
C ASN A 504 36.73 1.49 8.78
N ILE A 505 36.17 0.74 7.85
CA ILE A 505 36.90 -0.10 6.89
C ILE A 505 36.77 0.56 5.53
N VAL A 506 37.90 0.79 4.87
CA VAL A 506 37.97 1.33 3.51
C VAL A 506 38.38 0.21 2.57
N SER A 507 37.58 -0.04 1.54
CA SER A 507 37.92 -0.95 0.45
C SER A 507 38.18 -0.16 -0.83
N VAL A 508 39.27 -0.47 -1.51
CA VAL A 508 39.70 0.14 -2.78
C VAL A 508 39.83 -0.96 -3.83
N GLY A 509 39.00 -0.88 -4.86
CA GLY A 509 39.17 -1.62 -6.12
C GLY A 509 40.01 -0.79 -7.09
N VAL A 510 40.87 -1.44 -7.87
CA VAL A 510 41.66 -0.81 -8.93
C VAL A 510 41.64 -1.71 -10.16
N ASP A 511 41.14 -1.20 -11.27
CA ASP A 511 41.00 -1.93 -12.53
C ASP A 511 41.70 -1.19 -13.68
N ASP A 512 42.40 -1.94 -14.54
CA ASP A 512 43.03 -1.39 -15.75
C ASP A 512 41.99 -1.15 -16.87
N THR A 513 42.01 0.04 -17.43
CA THR A 513 41.18 0.41 -18.60
C THR A 513 41.82 -0.01 -19.93
N ARG A 514 43.13 -0.28 -19.94
CA ARG A 514 43.89 -0.71 -21.13
C ARG A 514 44.13 -2.22 -21.09
N ARG A 515 44.03 -2.85 -22.26
CA ARG A 515 44.40 -4.27 -22.45
C ARG A 515 45.42 -4.40 -23.58
N PRO A 516 46.64 -4.92 -23.32
CA PRO A 516 47.16 -5.38 -22.03
C PRO A 516 47.42 -4.24 -21.02
N ALA A 517 47.41 -4.58 -19.73
CA ALA A 517 47.73 -3.65 -18.66
C ALA A 517 49.21 -3.21 -18.76
N PRO A 518 49.52 -1.91 -18.63
CA PRO A 518 50.89 -1.40 -18.81
C PRO A 518 51.89 -1.80 -17.73
N GLY A 519 51.42 -2.21 -16.56
CA GLY A 519 52.25 -2.71 -15.47
C GLY A 519 51.39 -3.20 -14.30
N PRO A 520 51.81 -4.23 -13.55
CA PRO A 520 51.04 -4.75 -12.43
C PRO A 520 50.99 -3.74 -11.28
N VAL A 521 49.83 -3.66 -10.62
CA VAL A 521 49.65 -2.89 -9.37
C VAL A 521 50.40 -3.60 -8.23
N THR A 522 51.39 -2.92 -7.67
CA THR A 522 52.26 -3.42 -6.59
C THR A 522 51.85 -2.90 -5.22
N GLY A 523 51.15 -1.76 -5.15
CA GLY A 523 50.68 -1.19 -3.90
C GLY A 523 49.60 -0.13 -4.07
N VAL A 524 48.82 0.09 -3.01
CA VAL A 524 47.83 1.16 -2.89
C VAL A 524 48.01 1.83 -1.53
N SER A 525 48.00 3.16 -1.51
CA SER A 525 47.98 3.95 -0.28
C SER A 525 46.79 4.89 -0.28
N LEU A 526 46.18 5.05 0.89
CA LEU A 526 45.02 5.90 1.12
C LEU A 526 45.44 7.17 1.87
N LEU A 527 45.01 8.35 1.44
CA LEU A 527 45.16 9.61 2.16
C LEU A 527 43.78 10.13 2.57
N LEU A 528 43.50 10.19 3.86
CA LEU A 528 42.32 10.86 4.38
C LEU A 528 42.66 12.32 4.72
N THR A 529 41.89 13.26 4.19
CA THR A 529 41.96 14.68 4.57
C THR A 529 40.64 15.10 5.19
N GLY A 530 40.65 15.49 6.46
CA GLY A 530 39.46 15.88 7.19
C GLY A 530 39.10 17.36 7.04
N PRO A 531 37.92 17.76 7.55
CA PRO A 531 37.38 19.10 7.40
C PRO A 531 38.19 20.18 8.14
N ASN A 532 38.98 19.82 9.16
CA ASN A 532 39.83 20.75 9.90
C ASN A 532 41.28 20.77 9.37
N GLY A 533 41.51 20.17 8.20
CA GLY A 533 42.82 20.10 7.56
C GLY A 533 43.72 18.96 8.06
N GLU A 534 43.21 18.09 8.94
CA GLU A 534 43.91 16.88 9.36
C GLU A 534 44.18 15.96 8.17
N ARG A 535 45.35 15.31 8.17
CA ARG A 535 45.78 14.40 7.10
C ARG A 535 46.38 13.14 7.69
N ALA A 536 45.96 11.99 7.17
CA ALA A 536 46.50 10.69 7.57
C ALA A 536 46.68 9.78 6.36
N VAL A 537 47.87 9.21 6.22
CA VAL A 537 48.21 8.26 5.15
C VAL A 537 48.19 6.85 5.72
N HIS A 538 47.48 5.97 5.04
CA HIS A 538 47.31 4.58 5.43
C HIS A 538 47.80 3.64 4.34
N PRO A 539 48.75 2.73 4.62
CA PRO A 539 49.10 1.67 3.69
C PRO A 539 47.92 0.68 3.58
N VAL A 540 47.51 0.37 2.36
CA VAL A 540 46.35 -0.53 2.12
C VAL A 540 46.86 -1.95 1.88
N THR A 541 46.21 -2.93 2.49
CA THR A 541 46.63 -4.34 2.38
C THR A 541 45.82 -5.05 1.30
N ARG A 542 46.49 -5.81 0.43
CA ARG A 542 45.81 -6.60 -0.61
C ARG A 542 45.09 -7.80 0.00
N THR A 543 43.83 -7.99 -0.39
CA THR A 543 43.00 -9.16 -0.08
C THR A 543 42.57 -9.84 -1.38
N GLY A 544 41.84 -10.97 -1.29
CA GLY A 544 41.34 -11.68 -2.48
C GLY A 544 40.35 -10.87 -3.34
N ASP A 545 39.67 -9.88 -2.72
CA ASP A 545 38.59 -9.09 -3.33
C ASP A 545 38.98 -7.62 -3.60
N GLY A 546 40.26 -7.25 -3.45
CA GLY A 546 40.75 -5.87 -3.66
C GLY A 546 41.78 -5.43 -2.63
N TRP A 547 41.81 -4.14 -2.31
CA TRP A 547 42.69 -3.56 -1.30
C TRP A 547 41.86 -3.06 -0.12
N VAL A 548 42.21 -3.41 1.11
CA VAL A 548 41.43 -3.05 2.31
C VAL A 548 42.33 -2.45 3.39
N VAL A 549 41.81 -1.43 4.10
CA VAL A 549 42.44 -0.86 5.29
C VAL A 549 41.38 -0.50 6.34
N THR A 550 41.76 -0.60 7.62
CA THR A 550 40.95 -0.10 8.73
C THR A 550 41.50 1.26 9.14
N VAL A 551 40.62 2.25 9.25
CA VAL A 551 40.96 3.63 9.64
C VAL A 551 40.16 4.01 10.88
N ASP A 552 40.83 4.62 11.86
CA ASP A 552 40.24 4.97 13.17
C ASP A 552 40.21 6.49 13.40
N ASP A 553 40.70 7.23 12.42
CA ASP A 553 41.09 8.64 12.46
C ASP A 553 40.08 9.57 11.77
N ILE A 554 38.89 9.05 11.45
CA ILE A 554 37.74 9.87 11.04
C ILE A 554 37.11 10.44 12.31
N HIS A 555 37.69 11.50 12.86
CA HIS A 555 37.32 12.01 14.18
C HIS A 555 36.04 12.85 14.19
N SER A 556 35.67 13.43 13.06
CA SER A 556 34.58 14.40 12.96
C SER A 556 33.70 14.17 11.73
N PRO A 557 32.39 14.45 11.82
CA PRO A 557 31.55 14.52 10.64
C PRO A 557 31.88 15.74 9.80
N GLY A 558 31.58 15.70 8.50
CA GLY A 558 31.82 16.80 7.58
C GLY A 558 32.33 16.36 6.21
N ARG A 559 32.89 17.31 5.47
CA ARG A 559 33.52 17.06 4.16
C ARG A 559 34.93 16.52 4.37
N TRP A 560 35.12 15.29 3.94
CA TRP A 560 36.40 14.61 3.87
C TRP A 560 36.87 14.55 2.40
N ARG A 561 38.16 14.34 2.18
CA ARG A 561 38.70 13.93 0.89
C ARG A 561 39.45 12.63 1.04
N VAL A 562 39.22 11.71 0.12
CA VAL A 562 39.87 10.40 0.10
C VAL A 562 40.78 10.34 -1.11
N GLY A 563 42.07 10.51 -0.89
CA GLY A 563 43.10 10.34 -1.90
C GLY A 563 43.48 8.87 -2.05
N VAL A 564 43.52 8.35 -3.26
CA VAL A 564 44.00 7.00 -3.56
C VAL A 564 45.23 7.12 -4.44
N THR A 565 46.37 6.66 -3.95
CA THR A 565 47.61 6.58 -4.73
C THR A 565 47.91 5.13 -5.09
N VAL A 566 48.04 4.85 -6.38
CA VAL A 566 48.36 3.53 -6.91
C VAL A 566 49.80 3.48 -7.37
N LEU A 567 50.52 2.45 -6.90
CA LEU A 567 51.89 2.14 -7.24
C LEU A 567 51.88 0.97 -8.24
N ARG A 568 52.58 1.14 -9.36
CA ARG A 568 52.74 0.12 -10.41
C ARG A 568 54.21 -0.08 -10.71
N ASP A 569 54.57 -1.32 -11.01
CA ASP A 569 55.97 -1.65 -11.30
C ASP A 569 56.48 -0.89 -12.53
N GLY A 570 57.65 -0.25 -12.41
CA GLY A 570 58.28 0.53 -13.47
C GLY A 570 57.54 1.83 -13.89
N LEU A 571 56.48 2.25 -13.19
CA LEU A 571 55.67 3.42 -13.54
C LEU A 571 55.60 4.46 -12.40
N PRO A 572 55.42 5.75 -12.70
CA PRO A 572 55.23 6.77 -11.68
C PRO A 572 53.91 6.54 -10.91
N PRO A 573 53.86 6.87 -9.60
CA PRO A 573 52.62 6.78 -8.83
C PRO A 573 51.54 7.68 -9.41
N VAL A 574 50.31 7.17 -9.46
CA VAL A 574 49.15 7.95 -9.91
C VAL A 574 48.21 8.14 -8.73
N THR A 575 47.65 9.33 -8.57
CA THR A 575 46.75 9.66 -7.45
C THR A 575 45.43 10.22 -7.97
N ASP A 576 44.32 9.71 -7.45
CA ASP A 576 43.00 10.33 -7.55
C ASP A 576 42.54 10.85 -6.18
N THR A 577 41.61 11.81 -6.14
CA THR A 577 41.05 12.34 -4.89
C THR A 577 39.54 12.48 -4.98
N HIS A 578 38.86 11.71 -4.13
CA HIS A 578 37.40 11.66 -4.07
C HIS A 578 36.85 12.60 -3.02
N PRO A 579 35.85 13.45 -3.34
CA PRO A 579 35.09 14.15 -2.32
C PRO A 579 34.27 13.13 -1.51
N TRP A 580 34.31 13.23 -0.19
CA TRP A 580 33.60 12.33 0.70
C TRP A 580 32.86 13.10 1.78
N THR A 581 31.70 12.61 2.22
CA THR A 581 30.95 13.25 3.30
C THR A 581 30.63 12.23 4.38
N VAL A 582 31.11 12.50 5.59
CA VAL A 582 30.81 11.73 6.78
C VAL A 582 29.64 12.42 7.50
N PRO A 583 28.47 11.78 7.63
CA PRO A 583 27.29 12.40 8.23
C PRO A 583 27.49 12.72 9.71
N ALA A 584 26.96 13.87 10.14
CA ALA A 584 26.90 14.27 11.54
C ALA A 584 25.74 13.56 12.24
N GLY A 585 26.06 12.51 13.00
CA GLY A 585 25.11 11.82 13.87
C GLY A 585 25.21 10.30 13.80
N ALA A 586 25.25 9.66 14.96
CA ALA A 586 24.79 8.28 15.05
C ALA A 586 23.34 8.26 14.59
N SER A 587 23.01 7.40 13.62
CA SER A 587 21.63 7.11 13.23
C SER A 587 20.77 6.99 14.50
N THR A 588 19.77 7.85 14.62
CA THR A 588 18.75 7.90 15.68
C THR A 588 17.79 6.71 15.58
N ALA A 589 18.31 5.51 15.31
CA ALA A 589 17.54 4.28 15.37
C ALA A 589 17.08 4.07 16.82
N ALA A 590 15.78 3.88 17.02
CA ALA A 590 15.27 3.51 18.33
C ALA A 590 15.97 2.22 18.81
N PRO A 591 16.27 2.06 20.12
CA PRO A 591 16.92 0.87 20.61
C PRO A 591 16.09 -0.37 20.27
N VAL A 592 16.76 -1.42 19.79
CA VAL A 592 16.10 -2.68 19.41
C VAL A 592 15.48 -3.30 20.66
N ARG A 593 14.17 -3.54 20.64
CA ARG A 593 13.41 -4.09 21.79
C ARG A 593 13.12 -5.58 21.62
N VAL A 594 12.76 -5.99 20.42
CA VAL A 594 12.38 -7.36 20.06
C VAL A 594 13.19 -7.82 18.86
N SER A 595 13.10 -7.11 17.72
CA SER A 595 13.87 -7.42 16.51
C SER A 595 13.81 -6.29 15.48
N ALA A 596 14.99 -5.91 14.97
CA ALA A 596 15.17 -5.02 13.82
C ALA A 596 15.18 -5.76 12.46
N ALA A 597 15.06 -7.10 12.47
CA ALA A 597 15.07 -7.88 11.24
C ALA A 597 13.89 -7.50 10.32
N PRO A 598 14.12 -7.41 8.99
CA PRO A 598 13.07 -7.03 8.06
C PRO A 598 11.95 -8.07 8.02
N LEU A 599 10.70 -7.63 8.16
CA LEU A 599 9.54 -8.55 8.15
C LEU A 599 9.19 -9.08 6.75
N ARG A 600 9.44 -8.27 5.72
CA ARG A 600 9.00 -8.55 4.34
C ARG A 600 9.38 -9.95 3.82
N PRO A 601 10.63 -10.43 3.92
CA PRO A 601 10.99 -11.74 3.37
C PRO A 601 10.21 -12.91 3.99
N VAL A 602 9.93 -12.85 5.30
CA VAL A 602 9.18 -13.89 6.01
C VAL A 602 7.71 -13.84 5.63
N LEU A 603 7.14 -12.64 5.55
CA LEU A 603 5.73 -12.44 5.17
C LEU A 603 5.46 -12.84 3.72
N ASP A 604 6.36 -12.53 2.79
CA ASP A 604 6.22 -12.91 1.38
C ASP A 604 6.25 -14.44 1.20
N ARG A 605 7.15 -15.15 1.90
CA ARG A 605 7.19 -16.62 1.90
C ARG A 605 5.92 -17.24 2.51
N ALA A 606 5.44 -16.68 3.62
CA ALA A 606 4.20 -17.13 4.25
C ALA A 606 2.98 -16.92 3.33
N ALA A 607 2.90 -15.77 2.66
CA ALA A 607 1.85 -15.46 1.70
C ALA A 607 1.86 -16.45 0.51
N LEU A 608 3.05 -16.77 -0.02
CA LEU A 608 3.22 -17.74 -1.09
C LEU A 608 2.75 -19.14 -0.66
N LEU A 609 3.19 -19.61 0.50
CA LEU A 609 2.78 -20.91 1.04
C LEU A 609 1.25 -21.00 1.19
N LEU A 610 0.63 -19.98 1.78
CA LEU A 610 -0.82 -19.93 1.95
C LEU A 610 -1.58 -19.87 0.62
N ALA A 611 -1.06 -19.15 -0.38
CA ALA A 611 -1.63 -19.11 -1.71
C ALA A 611 -1.58 -20.50 -2.39
N VAL A 612 -0.46 -21.22 -2.27
CA VAL A 612 -0.30 -22.59 -2.79
C VAL A 612 -1.28 -23.55 -2.11
N VAL A 613 -1.36 -23.52 -0.78
CA VAL A 613 -2.28 -24.37 -0.01
C VAL A 613 -3.74 -24.06 -0.38
N ALA A 614 -4.13 -22.79 -0.43
CA ALA A 614 -5.48 -22.38 -0.81
C ALA A 614 -5.86 -22.86 -2.22
N THR A 615 -4.91 -22.75 -3.17
CA THR A 615 -5.07 -23.22 -4.55
C THR A 615 -5.22 -24.74 -4.60
N GLY A 616 -4.36 -25.49 -3.90
CA GLY A 616 -4.43 -26.94 -3.82
C GLY A 616 -5.75 -27.45 -3.24
N LEU A 617 -6.21 -26.84 -2.14
CA LEU A 617 -7.49 -27.18 -1.50
C LEU A 617 -8.68 -26.94 -2.45
N ALA A 618 -8.67 -25.82 -3.18
CA ALA A 618 -9.75 -25.48 -4.09
C ALA A 618 -9.72 -26.35 -5.37
N LEU A 619 -8.54 -26.69 -5.91
CA LEU A 619 -8.39 -27.66 -6.99
C LEU A 619 -8.91 -29.05 -6.56
N GLY A 620 -8.52 -29.52 -5.37
CA GLY A 620 -8.99 -30.80 -4.82
C GLY A 620 -10.50 -30.84 -4.61
N ALA A 621 -11.10 -29.76 -4.08
CA ALA A 621 -12.55 -29.64 -3.93
C ALA A 621 -13.27 -29.57 -5.30
N GLY A 622 -12.71 -28.88 -6.28
CA GLY A 622 -13.20 -28.83 -7.65
C GLY A 622 -13.19 -30.20 -8.33
N GLY A 623 -12.08 -30.93 -8.20
CA GLY A 623 -11.90 -32.28 -8.74
C GLY A 623 -12.88 -33.29 -8.13
N ARG A 624 -13.10 -33.25 -6.80
CA ARG A 624 -14.11 -34.08 -6.12
C ARG A 624 -15.52 -33.82 -6.63
N ARG A 625 -15.91 -32.54 -6.78
CA ARG A 625 -17.23 -32.16 -7.31
C ARG A 625 -17.42 -32.56 -8.77
N TRP A 626 -16.36 -32.48 -9.57
CA TRP A 626 -16.41 -32.90 -10.97
C TRP A 626 -16.55 -34.42 -11.10
N ARG A 627 -15.79 -35.20 -10.32
CA ARG A 627 -15.91 -36.66 -10.25
C ARG A 627 -17.32 -37.09 -9.82
N ALA A 628 -17.86 -36.50 -8.76
CA ALA A 628 -19.23 -36.79 -8.31
C ALA A 628 -20.30 -36.49 -9.38
N ARG A 629 -20.14 -35.42 -10.16
CA ARG A 629 -21.06 -35.07 -11.27
C ARG A 629 -20.93 -36.00 -12.48
N ARG A 630 -19.75 -36.60 -12.70
CA ARG A 630 -19.56 -37.63 -13.73
C ARG A 630 -20.14 -38.98 -13.30
N ALA A 631 -19.94 -39.37 -12.03
CA ALA A 631 -20.50 -40.59 -11.48
C ALA A 631 -22.05 -40.60 -11.44
N GLY A 632 -22.69 -39.44 -11.31
CA GLY A 632 -24.15 -39.30 -11.35
C GLY A 632 -24.77 -39.13 -12.73
N ARG A 633 -24.03 -39.30 -13.84
CA ARG A 633 -24.59 -39.30 -15.20
C ARG A 633 -24.87 -40.75 -15.62
N PRO A 634 -26.10 -41.11 -16.03
CA PRO A 634 -26.37 -42.43 -16.59
C PRO A 634 -25.49 -42.67 -17.82
N ALA A 635 -25.02 -43.90 -17.99
CA ALA A 635 -24.20 -44.30 -19.12
C ALA A 635 -24.94 -44.01 -20.45
N PRO A 636 -24.28 -43.37 -21.43
CA PRO A 636 -24.88 -43.18 -22.74
C PRO A 636 -24.87 -44.53 -23.46
N GLY A 637 -26.00 -45.24 -23.44
CA GLY A 637 -26.19 -46.49 -24.18
C GLY A 637 -26.59 -47.68 -23.34
N GLY A 638 -27.73 -47.60 -22.64
CA GLY A 638 -28.51 -48.79 -22.27
C GLY A 638 -29.68 -48.91 -23.23
N ARG A 639 -29.58 -49.80 -24.23
CA ARG A 639 -30.73 -50.17 -25.06
C ARG A 639 -31.82 -50.73 -24.14
N HIS A 640 -33.03 -50.18 -24.22
CA HIS A 640 -34.22 -50.82 -23.65
C HIS A 640 -34.36 -52.23 -24.27
N PRO A 641 -34.43 -53.31 -23.48
CA PRO A 641 -34.99 -54.54 -23.99
C PRO A 641 -36.51 -54.33 -24.06
N THR A 642 -37.03 -54.26 -25.28
CA THR A 642 -38.46 -54.49 -25.54
C THR A 642 -38.75 -55.96 -25.29
N ARG A 643 -39.51 -56.25 -24.24
CA ARG A 643 -40.62 -57.21 -24.24
C ARG A 643 -41.44 -57.06 -22.98
#